data_AF-A0A4Z2H6A6-F1
#
_entry.id   AF-A0A4Z2H6A6-F1
#
_cell.length_a   1.000
_cell.length_b   1.000
_cell.length_c   1.000
_cell.angle_alpha   90.00
_cell.angle_beta   90.00
_cell.angle_gamma   90.00
#
_symmetry.space_group_name_H-M   'P 1'
#
loop_
_entity.id
_entity.type
_entity.pdbx_description
1 polymer ?
#
loop_
_entity_poly.entity_id
_entity_poly.type
_entity_poly.pdbx_seq_one_letter_code
_entity_poly.pdbx_strand_id
1 'polypeptide(L)'
;MLSKDLPDIESILALNPRVKTHTQVMSTANKKKEKKHWKRNPEKNCGSCVKLENNFDDIKHTTLSERGALREALRCLKCADAPCQKSCPTNMDIKSFITSISNKVFSKMGIPQIRNPELPPANEMPESYHAPIALIGCGPASVSCASFLARLGYDDITIFEKQNTSEIPQFRLPYEVVQFEIDLMKDLGVKVVCEKGLGVEGMTLMSLKEEGFKAVFIGIGMCQCRSSLPEIRGTVIVLGAGDTAFDCATSALRCGAKRVYVCFRKGFTNIRAVPEEMELAREEQCEFLPFLSPREVIMKNGRVAGLQFCRTEQTEDGDWLEDEEQVVRLKADYIISAFGSMLNEPQVSEAMAPVKMNRWGTPEVNTDTMQTSEPWVFAGGDIAGLANTTVESVNDGKQASWHLHRYMQSLCGRSVDPVPKLPLFYSAIDQVDISVEVCGIKFPNPFGLASAPPTTSTAMIRRAFEQGWGFALTKTFGLNKDLVTNVSPRIVRGTTSGHVFGPGQGSFLNIELISEKTAAYWCQSVAELKRDFPKNVVISSIMCGYNKEDWTEIATMAQDPVMVRNICRWVRAATSIPFFAKLTPNVTNIVDIAKAAHEGGADGVTATNTVSGMMGLKADGSPWPSVGKDKRTTYGGVSGNAIRPIALRAVSAIARAIPGFPILATGGIDSAESGLQFLHAGASVLQVCSAVQNQDFTVIDDYCVERHQKGKPVPRLEDLVGKSLPSFGPYLQQRTDAVAEYKKKLRNAQTDLKESDVSRVNGPKGTVPAVKAITFDPETHLPMVTDSCTGCTLCLSVCPIIDCIKMVTMPKAYVPNRGVPVSPVC
;
A
#
# COMPACT_ATOMS: atom_id res chain seq x y z
N MET A 1 48.91 -26.50 -3.20
CA MET A 1 48.01 -27.57 -2.70
C MET A 1 46.61 -27.26 -3.21
N LEU A 2 45.83 -28.25 -3.65
CA LEU A 2 44.47 -28.01 -4.17
C LEU A 2 43.49 -27.47 -3.10
N SER A 3 43.74 -27.79 -1.83
CA SER A 3 42.94 -27.37 -0.66
C SER A 3 43.38 -26.04 -0.03
N LYS A 4 44.34 -25.32 -0.65
CA LYS A 4 44.73 -23.97 -0.23
C LYS A 4 44.31 -22.97 -1.30
N ASP A 5 43.87 -21.80 -0.85
CA ASP A 5 43.62 -20.68 -1.74
C ASP A 5 44.94 -20.10 -2.30
N LEU A 6 44.85 -19.54 -3.50
CA LEU A 6 45.95 -18.81 -4.14
C LEU A 6 45.98 -17.36 -3.62
N PRO A 7 47.12 -16.65 -3.66
CA PRO A 7 47.23 -15.30 -3.12
C PRO A 7 46.15 -14.31 -3.60
N ASP A 8 45.75 -14.39 -4.87
CA ASP A 8 44.67 -13.55 -5.43
C ASP A 8 43.31 -13.83 -4.76
N ILE A 9 43.04 -15.08 -4.41
CA ILE A 9 41.82 -15.49 -3.71
C ILE A 9 41.91 -15.12 -2.22
N GLU A 10 43.08 -15.25 -1.59
CA GLU A 10 43.30 -14.76 -0.22
C GLU A 10 43.12 -13.22 -0.13
N SER A 11 43.51 -12.50 -1.18
CA SER A 11 43.29 -11.06 -1.35
C SER A 11 41.80 -10.71 -1.52
N ILE A 12 41.07 -11.41 -2.39
CA ILE A 12 39.59 -11.28 -2.51
C ILE A 12 38.90 -11.53 -1.16
N LEU A 13 39.41 -12.48 -0.36
CA LEU A 13 38.89 -12.82 0.97
C LEU A 13 39.43 -11.93 2.11
N ALA A 14 40.14 -10.84 1.82
CA ALA A 14 40.71 -9.95 2.85
C ALA A 14 39.67 -9.44 3.86
N LEU A 15 38.49 -9.02 3.38
CA LEU A 15 37.38 -8.53 4.21
C LEU A 15 36.40 -9.62 4.67
N ASN A 16 36.65 -10.88 4.31
CA ASN A 16 35.76 -11.99 4.69
C ASN A 16 35.72 -12.16 6.21
N PRO A 17 34.53 -12.24 6.85
CA PRO A 17 34.39 -12.35 8.31
C PRO A 17 35.17 -13.53 8.90
N ARG A 18 36.04 -13.22 9.87
CA ARG A 18 36.87 -14.18 10.59
C ARG A 18 36.75 -13.95 12.09
N VAL A 19 36.64 -15.04 12.86
CA VAL A 19 36.59 -14.98 14.33
C VAL A 19 37.93 -14.45 14.85
N LYS A 20 37.87 -13.43 15.71
CA LYS A 20 39.06 -12.81 16.30
C LYS A 20 39.40 -13.53 17.60
N THR A 21 40.63 -14.03 17.70
CA THR A 21 41.15 -14.71 18.89
C THR A 21 41.56 -13.76 20.02
N HIS A 22 41.62 -12.46 19.74
CA HIS A 22 42.07 -11.41 20.66
C HIS A 22 41.20 -10.15 20.53
N THR A 23 41.13 -9.36 21.60
CA THR A 23 40.50 -8.03 21.62
C THR A 23 41.20 -7.08 20.65
N GLN A 24 40.43 -6.26 19.91
CA GLN A 24 41.01 -5.23 19.05
C GLN A 24 41.42 -3.99 19.86
N VAL A 25 42.68 -3.59 19.73
CA VAL A 25 43.19 -2.33 20.28
C VAL A 25 43.07 -1.24 19.21
N MET A 26 42.37 -0.14 19.52
CA MET A 26 42.33 1.05 18.68
C MET A 26 42.09 2.31 19.54
N SER A 27 42.86 3.37 19.31
CA SER A 27 42.76 4.59 20.11
C SER A 27 41.46 5.36 19.85
N THR A 28 40.98 6.09 20.87
CA THR A 28 39.83 7.00 20.76
C THR A 28 40.02 8.07 19.68
N ALA A 29 41.27 8.52 19.44
CA ALA A 29 41.60 9.43 18.35
C ALA A 29 41.37 8.79 16.97
N ASN A 30 41.85 7.56 16.77
CA ASN A 30 41.66 6.83 15.51
C ASN A 30 40.18 6.53 15.27
N LYS A 31 39.43 6.09 16.31
CA LYS A 31 37.97 5.90 16.20
C LYS A 31 37.21 7.20 15.90
N LYS A 32 37.63 8.35 16.43
CA LYS A 32 37.06 9.66 16.06
C LYS A 32 37.32 10.03 14.59
N LYS A 33 38.48 9.66 14.01
CA LYS A 33 38.78 9.84 12.58
C LYS A 33 37.93 8.90 11.72
N GLU A 34 37.98 7.61 12.01
CA GLU A 34 37.25 6.54 11.28
C GLU A 34 35.73 6.78 11.26
N LYS A 35 35.14 7.28 12.37
CA LYS A 35 33.71 7.58 12.47
C LYS A 35 33.20 8.55 11.39
N LYS A 36 34.05 9.46 10.89
CA LYS A 36 33.67 10.37 9.79
C LYS A 36 33.55 9.64 8.45
N HIS A 37 34.40 8.65 8.20
CA HIS A 37 34.38 7.86 6.98
C HIS A 37 33.08 7.09 6.83
N TRP A 38 32.60 6.44 7.89
CA TRP A 38 31.39 5.61 7.86
C TRP A 38 30.07 6.37 8.15
N LYS A 39 30.08 7.70 8.16
CA LYS A 39 28.93 8.53 8.57
C LYS A 39 27.73 8.39 7.61
N ARG A 40 26.52 8.21 8.16
CA ARG A 40 25.27 7.96 7.38
C ARG A 40 24.16 8.97 7.63
N ASN A 41 23.91 9.32 8.90
CA ASN A 41 22.90 10.30 9.32
C ASN A 41 23.53 11.70 9.52
N PRO A 42 22.77 12.79 9.68
CA PRO A 42 23.30 14.15 9.85
C PRO A 42 24.36 14.32 10.96
N GLU A 43 25.36 15.17 10.73
CA GLU A 43 26.35 15.58 11.73
C GLU A 43 25.71 16.62 12.68
N LYS A 44 25.59 16.32 13.97
CA LYS A 44 25.07 17.26 15.00
C LYS A 44 25.88 18.57 15.16
N ASN A 45 27.01 18.68 14.46
CA ASN A 45 27.95 19.78 14.53
C ASN A 45 28.14 20.47 13.17
N CYS A 46 27.29 20.20 12.17
CA CYS A 46 27.34 20.89 10.88
C CYS A 46 26.69 22.27 10.99
N GLY A 47 27.50 23.33 11.03
CA GLY A 47 27.03 24.71 11.17
C GLY A 47 26.61 25.40 9.86
N SER A 48 26.26 24.65 8.82
CA SER A 48 25.93 25.20 7.49
C SER A 48 24.86 24.36 6.80
N CYS A 49 23.79 25.01 6.35
CA CYS A 49 22.78 24.41 5.48
C CYS A 49 23.43 23.89 4.17
N VAL A 50 22.91 22.77 3.66
CA VAL A 50 23.22 22.28 2.32
C VAL A 50 22.69 23.27 1.27
N LYS A 51 23.34 23.39 0.12
CA LYS A 51 22.82 24.25 -0.96
C LYS A 51 21.55 23.64 -1.56
N LEU A 52 20.40 24.20 -1.22
CA LEU A 52 19.08 23.76 -1.68
C LEU A 52 18.47 24.66 -2.77
N GLU A 53 19.21 25.67 -3.25
CA GLU A 53 18.79 26.54 -4.36
C GLU A 53 18.38 25.69 -5.58
N ASN A 54 17.15 25.90 -6.08
CA ASN A 54 16.51 25.12 -7.14
C ASN A 54 16.35 23.59 -6.88
N ASN A 55 16.41 23.13 -5.62
CA ASN A 55 16.25 21.70 -5.28
C ASN A 55 14.83 21.33 -4.82
N PHE A 56 14.04 20.80 -5.75
CA PHE A 56 12.67 20.32 -5.53
C PHE A 56 12.54 18.77 -5.49
N ASP A 57 13.61 18.05 -5.18
CA ASP A 57 13.54 16.58 -4.98
C ASP A 57 12.69 16.21 -3.74
N ASP A 58 12.02 15.04 -3.77
CA ASP A 58 11.16 14.52 -2.69
C ASP A 58 11.89 14.37 -1.34
N ILE A 59 11.60 15.27 -0.38
CA ILE A 59 12.23 15.28 0.96
C ILE A 59 11.46 14.47 2.01
N LYS A 60 10.23 14.02 1.72
CA LYS A 60 9.35 13.40 2.73
C LYS A 60 9.93 12.08 3.25
N HIS A 61 10.17 12.02 4.55
CA HIS A 61 10.69 10.84 5.26
C HIS A 61 9.78 9.60 5.13
N THR A 62 8.49 9.80 4.85
CA THR A 62 7.48 8.76 4.69
C THR A 62 7.44 8.11 3.29
N THR A 63 8.06 8.70 2.25
CA THR A 63 7.82 8.23 0.86
C THR A 63 8.55 6.92 0.54
N LEU A 64 7.87 5.79 0.77
CA LEU A 64 8.40 4.44 0.59
C LEU A 64 8.77 4.08 -0.87
N SER A 65 9.82 3.25 -0.98
CA SER A 65 10.06 2.37 -2.12
C SER A 65 9.21 1.10 -2.00
N GLU A 66 9.03 0.36 -3.08
CA GLU A 66 8.29 -0.92 -3.13
C GLU A 66 8.73 -1.92 -2.05
N ARG A 67 10.03 -2.21 -1.95
CA ARG A 67 10.61 -3.01 -0.87
C ARG A 67 10.33 -2.45 0.54
N GLY A 68 10.20 -1.13 0.67
CA GLY A 68 9.78 -0.49 1.92
C GLY A 68 8.31 -0.72 2.22
N ALA A 69 7.43 -0.48 1.23
CA ALA A 69 5.99 -0.67 1.31
C ALA A 69 5.63 -2.12 1.64
N LEU A 70 6.21 -3.11 0.92
CA LEU A 70 5.99 -4.53 1.20
C LEU A 70 6.40 -4.92 2.63
N ARG A 71 7.54 -4.42 3.13
CA ARG A 71 7.99 -4.70 4.50
C ARG A 71 7.09 -4.07 5.55
N GLU A 72 6.56 -2.87 5.29
CA GLU A 72 5.69 -2.15 6.22
C GLU A 72 4.25 -2.69 6.19
N ALA A 73 3.76 -3.08 5.02
CA ALA A 73 2.50 -3.82 4.85
C ALA A 73 2.52 -5.16 5.57
N LEU A 74 3.61 -5.93 5.47
CA LEU A 74 3.79 -7.17 6.22
C LEU A 74 3.96 -6.93 7.74
N ARG A 75 4.47 -5.76 8.16
CA ARG A 75 4.54 -5.36 9.57
C ARG A 75 3.18 -4.97 10.16
N CYS A 76 2.27 -4.45 9.34
CA CYS A 76 0.94 -4.03 9.78
C CYS A 76 0.08 -5.22 10.23
N LEU A 77 -0.46 -5.10 11.45
CA LEU A 77 -1.25 -6.13 12.13
C LEU A 77 -2.66 -6.35 11.54
N LYS A 78 -3.12 -5.48 10.62
CA LYS A 78 -4.41 -5.60 9.90
C LYS A 78 -5.60 -5.82 10.85
N CYS A 79 -5.62 -4.99 11.90
CA CYS A 79 -6.57 -5.09 13.01
C CYS A 79 -8.02 -5.07 12.52
N ALA A 80 -8.88 -5.89 13.13
CA ALA A 80 -10.32 -5.66 13.12
C ALA A 80 -10.65 -4.35 13.85
N ASP A 81 -11.76 -3.70 13.48
CA ASP A 81 -12.27 -2.47 14.11
C ASP A 81 -11.20 -1.35 14.19
N ALA A 82 -10.42 -1.20 13.12
CA ALA A 82 -9.11 -0.56 13.14
C ALA A 82 -9.15 0.91 13.65
N PRO A 83 -8.42 1.26 14.73
CA PRO A 83 -8.45 2.61 15.28
C PRO A 83 -7.88 3.65 14.30
N CYS A 84 -6.92 3.29 13.44
CA CYS A 84 -6.41 4.17 12.40
C CYS A 84 -7.47 4.55 11.34
N GLN A 85 -8.43 3.67 11.06
CA GLN A 85 -9.57 4.00 10.19
C GLN A 85 -10.52 4.97 10.89
N LYS A 86 -10.81 4.75 12.18
CA LYS A 86 -11.64 5.66 13.01
C LYS A 86 -11.02 7.05 13.19
N SER A 87 -9.69 7.15 13.17
CA SER A 87 -8.95 8.41 13.19
C SER A 87 -8.72 9.03 11.80
N CYS A 88 -9.23 8.43 10.72
CA CYS A 88 -9.12 8.96 9.37
C CYS A 88 -10.40 9.75 9.01
N PRO A 89 -10.34 11.06 8.71
CA PRO A 89 -11.54 11.85 8.43
C PRO A 89 -12.41 11.30 7.30
N THR A 90 -11.82 10.73 6.26
CA THR A 90 -12.55 10.09 5.14
C THR A 90 -13.02 8.66 5.43
N ASN A 91 -12.74 8.12 6.63
CA ASN A 91 -13.03 6.75 7.09
C ASN A 91 -12.46 5.64 6.18
N MET A 92 -11.25 5.86 5.65
CA MET A 92 -10.56 4.92 4.74
C MET A 92 -10.31 3.56 5.41
N ASP A 93 -10.63 2.46 4.72
CA ASP A 93 -10.27 1.11 5.17
C ASP A 93 -8.77 0.85 5.00
N ILE A 94 -8.03 1.26 6.04
CA ILE A 94 -6.57 1.08 6.13
C ILE A 94 -6.19 -0.39 6.33
N LYS A 95 -7.08 -1.27 6.84
CA LYS A 95 -6.82 -2.73 6.92
C LYS A 95 -6.71 -3.30 5.51
N SER A 96 -7.71 -3.07 4.69
CA SER A 96 -7.81 -3.66 3.35
C SER A 96 -6.80 -3.01 2.39
N PHE A 97 -6.68 -1.67 2.38
CA PHE A 97 -5.63 -1.01 1.58
C PHE A 97 -4.21 -1.50 1.92
N ILE A 98 -3.86 -1.63 3.21
CA ILE A 98 -2.51 -2.12 3.60
C ILE A 98 -2.33 -3.62 3.36
N THR A 99 -3.42 -4.39 3.22
CA THR A 99 -3.35 -5.78 2.72
C THR A 99 -2.97 -5.79 1.23
N SER A 100 -3.51 -4.85 0.44
CA SER A 100 -3.48 -4.87 -1.04
C SER A 100 -2.51 -3.89 -1.72
N ILE A 101 -1.54 -3.30 -1.01
CA ILE A 101 -0.77 -2.12 -1.51
C ILE A 101 -0.19 -2.32 -2.92
N SER A 102 -0.73 -1.60 -3.90
CA SER A 102 -0.25 -1.60 -5.30
C SER A 102 -0.25 -0.21 -5.95
N ASN A 103 -0.63 0.85 -5.22
CA ASN A 103 -1.12 2.13 -5.75
C ASN A 103 -0.21 2.83 -6.79
N LYS A 104 1.09 2.54 -6.80
CA LYS A 104 2.06 3.08 -7.78
C LYS A 104 2.03 2.42 -9.17
N VAL A 105 1.19 1.40 -9.38
CA VAL A 105 0.99 0.78 -10.70
C VAL A 105 -0.29 1.25 -11.38
N PHE A 106 -1.41 1.41 -10.69
CA PHE A 106 -2.64 1.98 -11.29
C PHE A 106 -2.36 3.32 -12.01
N SER A 107 -1.66 4.25 -11.35
CA SER A 107 -1.22 5.53 -11.94
C SER A 107 -0.28 5.37 -13.15
N LYS A 108 0.53 4.31 -13.21
CA LYS A 108 1.41 4.02 -14.37
C LYS A 108 0.70 3.29 -15.51
N MET A 109 -0.38 2.56 -15.23
CA MET A 109 -1.18 1.88 -16.24
C MET A 109 -2.11 2.84 -16.98
N GLY A 110 -2.37 4.03 -16.43
CA GLY A 110 -3.23 5.05 -17.07
C GLY A 110 -4.66 4.58 -17.28
N ILE A 111 -5.15 3.69 -16.40
CA ILE A 111 -6.51 3.14 -16.52
C ILE A 111 -7.50 4.19 -16.04
N PRO A 112 -8.49 4.58 -16.88
CA PRO A 112 -9.45 5.59 -16.50
C PRO A 112 -10.42 5.09 -15.41
N GLN A 113 -10.92 6.02 -14.61
CA GLN A 113 -12.04 5.75 -13.70
C GLN A 113 -13.34 5.58 -14.51
N ILE A 114 -14.18 4.62 -14.13
CA ILE A 114 -15.52 4.45 -14.71
C ILE A 114 -16.61 4.59 -13.64
N ARG A 115 -17.84 4.87 -14.08
CA ARG A 115 -19.04 4.74 -13.23
C ARG A 115 -19.25 3.27 -12.83
N ASN A 116 -19.94 3.00 -11.73
CA ASN A 116 -20.31 1.64 -11.34
C ASN A 116 -21.02 0.92 -12.53
N PRO A 117 -20.49 -0.22 -13.03
CA PRO A 117 -21.10 -0.97 -14.13
C PRO A 117 -22.55 -1.45 -13.89
N GLU A 118 -23.01 -1.46 -12.64
CA GLU A 118 -24.40 -1.80 -12.28
C GLU A 118 -25.40 -0.63 -12.45
N LEU A 119 -24.93 0.60 -12.69
CA LEU A 119 -25.82 1.73 -12.97
C LEU A 119 -26.41 1.63 -14.39
N PRO A 120 -27.65 2.11 -14.61
CA PRO A 120 -28.19 2.26 -15.95
C PRO A 120 -27.28 3.09 -16.88
N PRO A 121 -27.31 2.84 -18.20
CA PRO A 121 -26.74 3.74 -19.19
C PRO A 121 -27.19 5.18 -18.97
N ALA A 122 -26.35 6.17 -19.32
CA ALA A 122 -26.66 7.58 -19.06
C ALA A 122 -28.02 8.01 -19.65
N ASN A 123 -28.36 7.54 -20.86
CA ASN A 123 -29.65 7.78 -21.53
C ASN A 123 -30.87 7.06 -20.90
N GLU A 124 -30.66 6.21 -19.90
CA GLU A 124 -31.69 5.53 -19.09
C GLU A 124 -31.70 6.05 -17.64
N MET A 125 -30.78 6.94 -17.28
CA MET A 125 -30.81 7.62 -15.99
C MET A 125 -32.03 8.55 -15.91
N PRO A 126 -32.63 8.73 -14.72
CA PRO A 126 -33.70 9.70 -14.55
C PRO A 126 -33.24 11.15 -14.79
N GLU A 127 -34.14 11.99 -15.30
CA GLU A 127 -33.92 13.43 -15.56
C GLU A 127 -33.29 14.21 -14.40
N SER A 128 -33.53 13.80 -13.15
CA SER A 128 -32.89 14.37 -11.95
C SER A 128 -31.37 14.28 -11.93
N TYR A 129 -30.75 13.38 -12.71
CA TYR A 129 -29.30 13.21 -12.82
C TYR A 129 -28.67 14.05 -13.94
N HIS A 130 -29.47 14.51 -14.90
CA HIS A 130 -29.04 15.43 -15.98
C HIS A 130 -29.18 16.91 -15.59
N ALA A 131 -29.59 17.18 -14.35
CA ALA A 131 -29.79 18.53 -13.86
C ALA A 131 -28.43 19.20 -13.52
N PRO A 132 -28.16 20.42 -14.04
CA PRO A 132 -26.84 21.05 -13.94
C PRO A 132 -26.42 21.39 -12.51
N ILE A 133 -25.19 21.00 -12.15
CA ILE A 133 -24.54 21.26 -10.85
C ILE A 133 -23.26 22.07 -11.06
N ALA A 134 -23.14 23.18 -10.34
CA ALA A 134 -21.93 24.00 -10.32
C ALA A 134 -21.09 23.72 -9.06
N LEU A 135 -19.76 23.74 -9.21
CA LEU A 135 -18.82 23.79 -8.10
C LEU A 135 -17.86 24.97 -8.31
N ILE A 136 -17.55 25.72 -7.26
CA ILE A 136 -16.67 26.89 -7.34
C ILE A 136 -15.34 26.58 -6.63
N GLY A 137 -14.24 26.79 -7.33
CA GLY A 137 -12.89 26.31 -6.97
C GLY A 137 -12.70 24.84 -7.33
N CYS A 138 -11.55 24.49 -7.90
CA CYS A 138 -11.11 23.13 -8.22
C CYS A 138 -10.17 22.56 -7.13
N GLY A 139 -10.32 23.05 -5.89
CA GLY A 139 -9.62 22.53 -4.72
C GLY A 139 -10.09 21.13 -4.29
N PRO A 140 -9.42 20.51 -3.30
CA PRO A 140 -9.66 19.12 -2.90
C PRO A 140 -11.11 18.81 -2.49
N ALA A 141 -11.81 19.79 -1.92
CA ALA A 141 -13.22 19.66 -1.54
C ALA A 141 -14.14 19.52 -2.76
N SER A 142 -13.98 20.38 -3.77
CA SER A 142 -14.78 20.32 -5.00
C SER A 142 -14.43 19.09 -5.85
N VAL A 143 -13.15 18.73 -5.95
CA VAL A 143 -12.73 17.51 -6.66
C VAL A 143 -13.35 16.26 -6.03
N SER A 144 -13.40 16.19 -4.69
CA SER A 144 -14.11 15.12 -3.97
C SER A 144 -15.61 15.14 -4.22
N CYS A 145 -16.26 16.31 -4.06
CA CYS A 145 -17.70 16.48 -4.23
C CYS A 145 -18.15 16.09 -5.65
N ALA A 146 -17.49 16.62 -6.68
CA ALA A 146 -17.76 16.30 -8.07
C ALA A 146 -17.51 14.81 -8.39
N SER A 147 -16.43 14.22 -7.88
CA SER A 147 -16.14 12.78 -8.06
C SER A 147 -17.25 11.90 -7.50
N PHE A 148 -17.74 12.19 -6.30
CA PHE A 148 -18.82 11.40 -5.69
C PHE A 148 -20.19 11.63 -6.35
N LEU A 149 -20.48 12.85 -6.82
CA LEU A 149 -21.69 13.11 -7.63
C LEU A 149 -21.64 12.38 -8.97
N ALA A 150 -20.50 12.40 -9.67
CA ALA A 150 -20.34 11.70 -10.93
C ALA A 150 -20.44 10.17 -10.76
N ARG A 151 -19.92 9.62 -9.65
CA ARG A 151 -20.13 8.22 -9.25
C ARG A 151 -21.58 7.87 -8.92
N LEU A 152 -22.32 8.76 -8.26
CA LEU A 152 -23.77 8.61 -8.02
C LEU A 152 -24.57 8.66 -9.32
N GLY A 153 -24.00 9.24 -10.39
CA GLY A 153 -24.48 9.14 -11.75
C GLY A 153 -24.95 10.46 -12.38
N TYR A 154 -24.69 11.60 -11.74
CA TYR A 154 -24.91 12.92 -12.34
C TYR A 154 -23.88 13.15 -13.46
N ASP A 155 -24.30 13.67 -14.62
CA ASP A 155 -23.42 13.87 -15.78
C ASP A 155 -23.25 15.35 -16.20
N ASP A 156 -24.15 16.26 -15.82
CA ASP A 156 -23.96 17.70 -15.99
C ASP A 156 -23.32 18.37 -14.75
N ILE A 157 -22.04 18.08 -14.54
CA ILE A 157 -21.23 18.65 -13.45
C ILE A 157 -20.15 19.58 -14.03
N THR A 158 -20.08 20.82 -13.55
CA THR A 158 -19.08 21.81 -13.97
C THR A 158 -18.40 22.49 -12.77
N ILE A 159 -17.07 22.42 -12.73
CA ILE A 159 -16.23 23.15 -11.78
C ILE A 159 -15.72 24.44 -12.43
N PHE A 160 -15.85 25.57 -11.74
CA PHE A 160 -15.31 26.88 -12.15
C PHE A 160 -14.11 27.24 -11.27
N GLU A 161 -12.92 27.43 -11.85
CA GLU A 161 -11.68 27.78 -11.14
C GLU A 161 -11.16 29.18 -11.52
N LYS A 162 -10.85 30.00 -10.50
CA LYS A 162 -10.31 31.36 -10.62
C LYS A 162 -8.84 31.35 -11.09
N GLN A 163 -7.99 30.48 -10.54
CA GLN A 163 -6.54 30.42 -10.83
C GLN A 163 -5.96 29.00 -10.74
N ASN A 164 -4.98 28.70 -11.59
CA ASN A 164 -4.32 27.40 -11.64
C ASN A 164 -3.09 27.36 -10.68
N THR A 165 -3.34 27.25 -9.37
CA THR A 165 -2.30 27.38 -8.32
C THR A 165 -2.44 26.36 -7.19
N SER A 166 -1.30 25.91 -6.64
CA SER A 166 -1.20 25.13 -5.40
C SER A 166 -0.10 25.71 -4.51
N GLU A 167 -0.34 25.77 -3.20
CA GLU A 167 0.64 26.27 -2.21
C GLU A 167 1.61 25.18 -1.72
N ILE A 168 1.19 23.90 -1.74
CA ILE A 168 2.00 22.80 -1.21
C ILE A 168 3.23 22.62 -2.11
N PRO A 169 4.47 22.76 -1.59
CA PRO A 169 5.66 22.77 -2.43
C PRO A 169 5.88 21.44 -3.15
N GLN A 170 6.42 21.50 -4.38
CA GLN A 170 6.73 20.36 -5.24
C GLN A 170 7.56 19.25 -4.55
N PHE A 171 8.42 19.59 -3.58
CA PHE A 171 9.20 18.63 -2.78
C PHE A 171 8.37 17.88 -1.72
N ARG A 172 7.19 18.39 -1.34
CA ARG A 172 6.17 17.71 -0.54
C ARG A 172 5.10 17.07 -1.43
N LEU A 173 4.47 17.79 -2.36
CA LEU A 173 3.44 17.26 -3.26
C LEU A 173 3.80 17.52 -4.74
N PRO A 174 4.20 16.48 -5.51
CA PRO A 174 4.46 16.64 -6.94
C PRO A 174 3.17 16.93 -7.73
N TYR A 175 3.17 17.97 -8.57
CA TYR A 175 2.01 18.37 -9.38
C TYR A 175 1.44 17.24 -10.27
N GLU A 176 2.30 16.32 -10.73
CA GLU A 176 1.90 15.10 -11.46
C GLU A 176 0.85 14.24 -10.72
N VAL A 177 0.84 14.26 -9.38
CA VAL A 177 -0.14 13.54 -8.55
C VAL A 177 -1.50 14.26 -8.58
N VAL A 178 -1.50 15.58 -8.44
CA VAL A 178 -2.71 16.40 -8.47
C VAL A 178 -3.38 16.34 -9.85
N GLN A 179 -2.57 16.41 -10.91
CA GLN A 179 -3.04 16.25 -12.29
C GLN A 179 -3.71 14.88 -12.50
N PHE A 180 -3.08 13.79 -12.03
CA PHE A 180 -3.64 12.44 -12.11
C PHE A 180 -4.99 12.31 -11.37
N GLU A 181 -5.13 12.88 -10.17
CA GLU A 181 -6.38 12.85 -9.41
C GLU A 181 -7.49 13.68 -10.07
N ILE A 182 -7.14 14.82 -10.69
CA ILE A 182 -8.06 15.65 -11.49
C ILE A 182 -8.50 14.91 -12.77
N ASP A 183 -7.59 14.19 -13.44
CA ASP A 183 -7.93 13.50 -14.68
C ASP A 183 -8.80 12.25 -14.42
N LEU A 184 -8.58 11.52 -13.32
CA LEU A 184 -9.51 10.48 -12.86
C LEU A 184 -10.93 11.02 -12.62
N MET A 185 -11.08 12.26 -12.14
CA MET A 185 -12.38 12.91 -11.97
C MET A 185 -13.00 13.27 -13.34
N LYS A 186 -12.21 13.72 -14.32
CA LYS A 186 -12.67 14.02 -15.69
C LYS A 186 -13.10 12.77 -16.46
N ASP A 187 -12.52 11.61 -16.20
CA ASP A 187 -12.96 10.34 -16.82
C ASP A 187 -14.45 10.05 -16.56
N LEU A 188 -14.99 10.53 -15.44
CA LEU A 188 -16.42 10.44 -15.11
C LEU A 188 -17.30 11.51 -15.78
N GLY A 189 -16.74 12.35 -16.64
CA GLY A 189 -17.45 13.41 -17.37
C GLY A 189 -17.45 14.80 -16.72
N VAL A 190 -16.78 14.97 -15.56
CA VAL A 190 -16.74 16.27 -14.85
C VAL A 190 -15.99 17.32 -15.68
N LYS A 191 -16.66 18.44 -15.96
CA LYS A 191 -16.09 19.58 -16.69
C LYS A 191 -15.35 20.51 -15.73
N VAL A 192 -14.24 21.09 -16.18
CA VAL A 192 -13.48 22.11 -15.44
C VAL A 192 -13.27 23.31 -16.35
N VAL A 193 -13.65 24.50 -15.89
CA VAL A 193 -13.58 25.78 -16.60
C VAL A 193 -12.71 26.73 -15.78
N CYS A 194 -11.50 26.98 -16.27
CA CYS A 194 -10.57 27.92 -15.64
C CYS A 194 -10.94 29.38 -15.94
N GLU A 195 -10.28 30.30 -15.21
CA GLU A 195 -10.44 31.75 -15.30
C GLU A 195 -11.86 32.25 -14.93
N LYS A 196 -12.63 31.44 -14.18
CA LYS A 196 -13.99 31.75 -13.73
C LYS A 196 -14.24 31.39 -12.26
N GLY A 197 -15.02 32.20 -11.56
CA GLY A 197 -15.43 31.94 -10.18
C GLY A 197 -16.22 33.11 -9.59
N LEU A 198 -16.71 32.96 -8.36
CA LEU A 198 -17.50 33.99 -7.69
C LEU A 198 -16.75 35.33 -7.63
N GLY A 199 -17.42 36.41 -8.05
CA GLY A 199 -16.86 37.76 -8.18
C GLY A 199 -16.09 38.02 -9.49
N VAL A 200 -15.78 36.99 -10.29
CA VAL A 200 -15.13 37.12 -11.61
C VAL A 200 -16.18 37.31 -12.69
N GLU A 201 -16.02 38.30 -13.57
CA GLU A 201 -16.95 38.65 -14.66
C GLU A 201 -18.43 38.87 -14.23
N GLY A 202 -18.67 39.12 -12.94
CA GLY A 202 -20.03 39.26 -12.39
C GLY A 202 -20.71 37.93 -12.01
N MET A 203 -20.00 36.80 -12.04
CA MET A 203 -20.53 35.50 -11.57
C MET A 203 -20.89 35.57 -10.08
N THR A 204 -22.14 35.25 -9.77
CA THR A 204 -22.69 35.16 -8.41
C THR A 204 -23.47 33.86 -8.24
N LEU A 205 -23.85 33.51 -7.01
CA LEU A 205 -24.81 32.43 -6.79
C LEU A 205 -26.13 32.70 -7.54
N MET A 206 -26.63 33.93 -7.50
CA MET A 206 -27.88 34.30 -8.17
C MET A 206 -27.79 34.18 -9.70
N SER A 207 -26.67 34.56 -10.34
CA SER A 207 -26.51 34.37 -11.78
C SER A 207 -26.47 32.89 -12.16
N LEU A 208 -25.79 32.04 -11.39
CA LEU A 208 -25.80 30.59 -11.61
C LEU A 208 -27.23 30.00 -11.49
N LYS A 209 -28.04 30.53 -10.58
CA LYS A 209 -29.45 30.14 -10.41
C LYS A 209 -30.32 30.56 -11.62
N GLU A 210 -30.03 31.72 -12.20
CA GLU A 210 -30.68 32.25 -13.40
C GLU A 210 -30.23 31.52 -14.69
N GLU A 211 -28.94 31.15 -14.78
CA GLU A 211 -28.38 30.23 -15.77
C GLU A 211 -28.97 28.81 -15.67
N GLY A 212 -29.64 28.50 -14.55
CA GLY A 212 -30.47 27.32 -14.38
C GLY A 212 -29.83 26.20 -13.55
N PHE A 213 -28.64 26.39 -12.98
CA PHE A 213 -28.01 25.43 -12.06
C PHE A 213 -28.94 25.10 -10.88
N LYS A 214 -29.09 23.81 -10.56
CA LYS A 214 -30.02 23.33 -9.51
C LYS A 214 -29.37 23.25 -8.14
N ALA A 215 -28.05 23.05 -8.08
CA ALA A 215 -27.29 23.10 -6.84
C ALA A 215 -25.88 23.67 -7.08
N VAL A 216 -25.32 24.28 -6.03
CA VAL A 216 -23.95 24.83 -6.02
C VAL A 216 -23.17 24.27 -4.84
N PHE A 217 -21.90 23.90 -5.06
CA PHE A 217 -20.92 23.64 -4.00
C PHE A 217 -19.81 24.69 -4.01
N ILE A 218 -19.49 25.27 -2.85
CA ILE A 218 -18.45 26.29 -2.69
C ILE A 218 -17.22 25.66 -2.01
N GLY A 219 -16.11 25.57 -2.77
CA GLY A 219 -14.83 24.99 -2.35
C GLY A 219 -13.62 25.81 -2.77
N ILE A 220 -13.77 27.15 -2.80
CA ILE A 220 -12.79 28.13 -3.31
C ILE A 220 -11.50 28.30 -2.48
N GLY A 221 -11.34 27.56 -1.38
CA GLY A 221 -10.22 27.78 -0.46
C GLY A 221 -10.26 29.18 0.18
N MET A 222 -9.10 29.78 0.41
CA MET A 222 -8.96 31.11 1.04
C MET A 222 -7.84 32.00 0.45
N CYS A 223 -7.25 31.69 -0.70
CA CYS A 223 -6.02 32.35 -1.16
C CYS A 223 -5.94 32.63 -2.68
N GLN A 224 -4.96 33.45 -3.07
CA GLN A 224 -4.51 33.69 -4.45
C GLN A 224 -2.98 33.59 -4.50
N CYS A 225 -2.42 33.11 -5.60
CA CYS A 225 -0.96 32.96 -5.76
C CYS A 225 -0.45 33.42 -7.14
N ARG A 226 0.86 33.67 -7.24
CA ARG A 226 1.53 34.01 -8.51
C ARG A 226 2.62 33.00 -8.84
N SER A 227 2.80 32.72 -10.14
CA SER A 227 3.46 31.51 -10.64
C SER A 227 4.99 31.58 -10.84
N SER A 228 5.63 32.73 -10.66
CA SER A 228 7.08 32.89 -10.87
C SER A 228 7.89 32.69 -9.58
N LEU A 229 8.87 31.77 -9.60
CA LEU A 229 9.79 31.57 -8.46
C LEU A 229 10.59 32.86 -8.17
N PRO A 230 10.55 33.41 -6.93
CA PRO A 230 11.30 34.61 -6.58
C PRO A 230 12.79 34.32 -6.39
N GLU A 231 13.68 35.22 -6.81
CA GLU A 231 15.10 35.15 -6.45
C GLU A 231 15.33 35.86 -5.11
N ILE A 232 15.53 35.07 -4.04
CA ILE A 232 15.67 35.54 -2.66
C ILE A 232 17.14 35.43 -2.26
N ARG A 233 17.78 36.56 -1.93
CA ARG A 233 19.21 36.63 -1.62
C ARG A 233 19.45 37.35 -0.29
N GLY A 234 19.90 36.63 0.73
CA GLY A 234 20.16 37.17 2.06
C GLY A 234 19.46 36.39 3.17
N THR A 235 19.01 37.10 4.20
CA THR A 235 18.36 36.56 5.40
C THR A 235 16.85 36.76 5.31
N VAL A 236 16.08 35.70 5.56
CA VAL A 236 14.61 35.72 5.53
C VAL A 236 14.07 35.54 6.95
N ILE A 237 13.03 36.30 7.29
CA ILE A 237 12.18 36.04 8.45
C ILE A 237 10.83 35.52 7.93
N VAL A 238 10.35 34.42 8.50
CA VAL A 238 8.99 33.91 8.32
C VAL A 238 8.23 34.06 9.64
N LEU A 239 7.04 34.64 9.57
CA LEU A 239 6.20 34.95 10.73
C LEU A 239 5.04 33.95 10.83
N GLY A 240 5.15 32.98 11.73
CA GLY A 240 4.13 31.95 11.90
C GLY A 240 4.65 30.65 12.52
N ALA A 241 3.73 29.73 12.81
CA ALA A 241 4.02 28.41 13.37
C ALA A 241 2.98 27.34 12.96
N GLY A 242 2.32 27.52 11.81
CA GLY A 242 1.53 26.48 11.13
C GLY A 242 2.23 26.06 9.83
N ASP A 243 1.69 25.08 9.12
CA ASP A 243 2.30 24.44 7.95
C ASP A 243 2.82 25.45 6.91
N THR A 244 2.02 26.46 6.56
CA THR A 244 2.40 27.57 5.66
C THR A 244 3.72 28.26 6.07
N ALA A 245 4.03 28.35 7.35
CA ALA A 245 5.28 28.97 7.82
C ALA A 245 6.50 28.06 7.58
N PHE A 246 6.34 26.75 7.66
CA PHE A 246 7.41 25.79 7.41
C PHE A 246 7.58 25.52 5.90
N ASP A 247 6.50 25.54 5.12
CA ASP A 247 6.54 25.60 3.66
C ASP A 247 7.25 26.85 3.15
N CYS A 248 6.90 28.04 3.67
CA CYS A 248 7.60 29.28 3.34
C CYS A 248 9.08 29.24 3.73
N ALA A 249 9.42 28.65 4.88
CA ALA A 249 10.80 28.56 5.35
C ALA A 249 11.67 27.63 4.47
N THR A 250 11.19 26.42 4.19
CA THR A 250 11.87 25.44 3.33
C THR A 250 11.91 25.91 1.87
N SER A 251 10.86 26.58 1.38
CA SER A 251 10.80 27.15 0.03
C SER A 251 11.73 28.35 -0.15
N ALA A 252 11.92 29.18 0.88
CA ALA A 252 12.89 30.30 0.83
C ALA A 252 14.32 29.80 0.58
N LEU A 253 14.70 28.62 1.11
CA LEU A 253 16.00 27.98 0.80
C LEU A 253 16.10 27.56 -0.68
N ARG A 254 15.02 27.13 -1.33
CA ARG A 254 14.98 26.84 -2.78
C ARG A 254 15.11 28.10 -3.62
N CYS A 255 14.60 29.22 -3.12
CA CYS A 255 14.69 30.55 -3.73
C CYS A 255 16.09 31.19 -3.59
N GLY A 256 17.02 30.56 -2.87
CA GLY A 256 18.41 31.01 -2.74
C GLY A 256 18.75 31.73 -1.41
N ALA A 257 17.86 31.67 -0.40
CA ALA A 257 18.10 32.28 0.91
C ALA A 257 19.36 31.72 1.58
N LYS A 258 20.14 32.60 2.22
CA LYS A 258 21.38 32.24 2.95
C LYS A 258 21.09 31.75 4.37
N ARG A 259 20.02 32.27 4.98
CA ARG A 259 19.57 31.94 6.35
C ARG A 259 18.08 32.23 6.45
N VAL A 260 17.36 31.39 7.18
CA VAL A 260 15.92 31.53 7.40
C VAL A 260 15.63 31.44 8.90
N TYR A 261 14.90 32.44 9.40
CA TYR A 261 14.35 32.46 10.75
C TYR A 261 12.85 32.22 10.71
N VAL A 262 12.34 31.33 11.56
CA VAL A 262 10.91 31.14 11.81
C VAL A 262 10.60 31.76 13.17
N CYS A 263 9.93 32.91 13.18
CA CYS A 263 9.62 33.68 14.38
C CYS A 263 8.14 33.54 14.74
N PHE A 264 7.84 33.30 16.02
CA PHE A 264 6.47 33.07 16.48
C PHE A 264 6.21 33.59 17.91
N ARG A 265 5.01 34.14 18.11
CA ARG A 265 4.57 34.85 19.34
C ARG A 265 4.31 33.96 20.58
N LYS A 266 4.72 32.69 20.56
CA LYS A 266 4.48 31.69 21.62
C LYS A 266 5.68 30.74 21.78
N GLY A 267 5.61 29.79 22.70
CA GLY A 267 6.64 28.77 22.90
C GLY A 267 6.63 27.66 21.84
N PHE A 268 7.68 26.83 21.82
CA PHE A 268 7.77 25.65 20.94
C PHE A 268 6.62 24.66 21.13
N THR A 269 6.09 24.54 22.36
CA THR A 269 4.91 23.72 22.70
C THR A 269 3.59 24.26 22.14
N ASN A 270 3.61 25.42 21.46
CA ASN A 270 2.45 26.06 20.85
C ASN A 270 2.56 26.14 19.31
N ILE A 271 3.50 25.40 18.70
CA ILE A 271 3.54 25.20 17.25
C ILE A 271 2.26 24.45 16.83
N ARG A 272 1.58 24.95 15.79
CA ARG A 272 0.35 24.35 15.24
C ARG A 272 0.62 23.24 14.24
N ALA A 273 1.72 23.35 13.49
CA ALA A 273 2.13 22.33 12.52
C ALA A 273 2.49 21.02 13.22
N VAL A 274 2.29 19.91 12.51
CA VAL A 274 2.68 18.58 13.02
C VAL A 274 4.20 18.47 13.17
N PRO A 275 4.72 17.67 14.13
CA PRO A 275 6.16 17.53 14.36
C PRO A 275 6.96 17.13 13.11
N GLU A 276 6.35 16.33 12.22
CA GLU A 276 6.92 15.87 10.96
C GLU A 276 7.21 17.02 9.98
N GLU A 277 6.41 18.07 9.99
CA GLU A 277 6.57 19.25 9.13
C GLU A 277 7.62 20.21 9.71
N MET A 278 7.57 20.43 11.03
CA MET A 278 8.60 21.16 11.77
C MET A 278 10.00 20.53 11.58
N GLU A 279 10.07 19.20 11.53
CA GLU A 279 11.31 18.44 11.36
C GLU A 279 12.00 18.72 10.01
N LEU A 280 11.25 18.95 8.92
CA LEU A 280 11.82 19.28 7.61
C LEU A 280 12.62 20.58 7.67
N ALA A 281 12.01 21.66 8.18
CA ALA A 281 12.69 22.93 8.39
C ALA A 281 13.87 22.81 9.38
N ARG A 282 13.78 21.90 10.36
CA ARG A 282 14.83 21.67 11.35
C ARG A 282 16.04 20.90 10.80
N GLU A 283 15.85 19.88 9.97
CA GLU A 283 16.96 19.20 9.30
C GLU A 283 17.65 20.13 8.29
N GLU A 284 16.89 21.01 7.63
CA GLU A 284 17.40 22.03 6.70
C GLU A 284 18.02 23.27 7.37
N GLN A 285 18.18 23.26 8.71
CA GLN A 285 18.85 24.31 9.49
C GLN A 285 18.16 25.69 9.46
N CYS A 286 16.82 25.73 9.39
CA CYS A 286 16.09 26.93 9.78
C CYS A 286 16.25 27.21 11.28
N GLU A 287 16.31 28.48 11.68
CA GLU A 287 16.42 28.89 13.08
C GLU A 287 15.07 29.30 13.65
N PHE A 288 14.70 28.75 14.80
CA PHE A 288 13.39 28.90 15.41
C PHE A 288 13.47 29.90 16.57
N LEU A 289 12.72 30.99 16.49
CA LEU A 289 12.73 32.07 17.48
C LEU A 289 11.32 32.22 18.12
N PRO A 290 11.07 31.52 19.24
CA PRO A 290 9.82 31.62 19.99
C PRO A 290 9.71 32.96 20.74
N PHE A 291 8.54 33.22 21.31
CA PHE A 291 8.27 34.35 22.20
C PHE A 291 8.54 35.74 21.58
N LEU A 292 8.31 35.89 20.27
CA LEU A 292 8.49 37.17 19.55
C LEU A 292 7.21 37.60 18.82
N SER A 293 6.74 38.81 19.08
CA SER A 293 5.64 39.45 18.36
C SER A 293 6.15 40.65 17.55
N PRO A 294 5.81 40.78 16.26
CA PRO A 294 6.37 41.81 15.39
C PRO A 294 5.83 43.21 15.74
N ARG A 295 6.68 44.23 15.62
CA ARG A 295 6.36 45.63 15.90
C ARG A 295 6.64 46.58 14.73
N GLU A 296 7.86 46.56 14.16
CA GLU A 296 8.27 47.56 13.15
C GLU A 296 9.16 46.96 12.06
N VAL A 297 8.78 47.13 10.80
CA VAL A 297 9.63 46.75 9.65
C VAL A 297 10.69 47.83 9.42
N ILE A 298 11.95 47.49 9.68
CA ILE A 298 13.07 48.44 9.61
C ILE A 298 13.50 48.60 8.15
N MET A 299 13.14 49.71 7.52
CA MET A 299 13.46 50.01 6.12
C MET A 299 14.75 50.82 5.97
N LYS A 300 15.55 50.52 4.94
CA LYS A 300 16.70 51.34 4.49
C LYS A 300 16.80 51.33 2.97
N ASN A 301 17.00 52.51 2.36
CA ASN A 301 17.15 52.69 0.91
C ASN A 301 16.04 51.99 0.09
N GLY A 302 14.80 52.05 0.55
CA GLY A 302 13.64 51.42 -0.10
C GLY A 302 13.55 49.89 0.04
N ARG A 303 14.39 49.25 0.87
CA ARG A 303 14.39 47.80 1.13
C ARG A 303 14.25 47.49 2.61
N VAL A 304 13.81 46.28 2.93
CA VAL A 304 13.85 45.75 4.30
C VAL A 304 15.33 45.59 4.72
N ALA A 305 15.63 45.99 5.95
CA ALA A 305 16.93 45.78 6.61
C ALA A 305 16.79 45.03 7.95
N GLY A 306 15.57 44.81 8.43
CA GLY A 306 15.26 44.01 9.60
C GLY A 306 13.80 44.12 10.05
N LEU A 307 13.49 43.43 11.13
CA LEU A 307 12.23 43.48 11.84
C LEU A 307 12.49 43.66 13.33
N GLN A 308 11.81 44.63 13.93
CA GLN A 308 11.72 44.81 15.37
C GLN A 308 10.58 43.96 15.93
N PHE A 309 10.84 43.30 17.04
CA PHE A 309 9.88 42.52 17.81
C PHE A 309 9.88 43.00 19.26
N CYS A 310 8.75 42.86 19.95
CA CYS A 310 8.69 42.79 21.40
C CYS A 310 8.73 41.31 21.84
N ARG A 311 9.13 41.05 23.08
CA ARG A 311 9.01 39.72 23.69
C ARG A 311 7.53 39.42 24.00
N THR A 312 7.15 38.16 23.99
CA THR A 312 5.89 37.69 24.57
C THR A 312 6.12 36.70 25.70
N GLU A 313 5.17 36.59 26.61
CA GLU A 313 5.15 35.54 27.63
C GLU A 313 3.73 35.19 28.06
N GLN A 314 3.61 34.10 28.83
CA GLN A 314 2.33 33.55 29.28
C GLN A 314 2.17 33.76 30.79
N THR A 315 1.02 34.25 31.23
CA THR A 315 0.68 34.41 32.65
C THR A 315 0.34 33.06 33.30
N GLU A 316 0.22 33.02 34.63
CA GLU A 316 -0.24 31.84 35.37
C GLU A 316 -1.67 31.43 34.97
N ASP A 317 -2.53 32.41 34.65
CA ASP A 317 -3.89 32.19 34.11
C ASP A 317 -3.92 31.69 32.65
N GLY A 318 -2.77 31.72 31.97
CA GLY A 318 -2.62 31.23 30.59
C GLY A 318 -2.78 32.29 29.49
N ASP A 319 -3.07 33.55 29.86
CA ASP A 319 -3.11 34.68 28.93
C ASP A 319 -1.73 35.07 28.40
N TRP A 320 -1.69 35.81 27.29
CA TRP A 320 -0.45 36.14 26.58
C TRP A 320 -0.20 37.65 26.59
N LEU A 321 0.90 38.06 27.21
CA LEU A 321 1.34 39.45 27.31
C LEU A 321 2.45 39.74 26.30
N GLU A 322 2.60 41.02 25.97
CA GLU A 322 3.66 41.54 25.10
C GLU A 322 4.45 42.61 25.87
N ASP A 323 5.77 42.40 26.01
CA ASP A 323 6.68 43.28 26.75
C ASP A 323 7.39 44.24 25.79
N GLU A 324 6.95 45.50 25.80
CA GLU A 324 7.46 46.58 24.94
C GLU A 324 8.85 47.09 25.33
N GLU A 325 9.35 46.78 26.54
CA GLU A 325 10.72 47.12 26.95
C GLU A 325 11.72 46.06 26.46
N GLN A 326 11.33 44.79 26.44
CA GLN A 326 12.14 43.67 25.95
C GLN A 326 12.14 43.55 24.41
N VAL A 327 12.75 44.54 23.75
CA VAL A 327 12.82 44.65 22.29
C VAL A 327 13.95 43.83 21.65
N VAL A 328 13.65 43.09 20.58
CA VAL A 328 14.61 42.37 19.73
C VAL A 328 14.61 42.95 18.31
N ARG A 329 15.79 43.28 17.77
CA ARG A 329 15.96 43.79 16.39
C ARG A 329 16.73 42.79 15.54
N LEU A 330 16.01 42.03 14.71
CA LEU A 330 16.60 40.99 13.85
C LEU A 330 16.86 41.53 12.44
N LYS A 331 18.09 41.37 11.93
CA LYS A 331 18.44 41.79 10.56
C LYS A 331 17.87 40.80 9.54
N ALA A 332 17.24 41.33 8.49
CA ALA A 332 16.63 40.57 7.41
C ALA A 332 16.57 41.39 6.13
N ASP A 333 16.62 40.71 4.99
CA ASP A 333 16.47 41.29 3.66
C ASP A 333 15.05 41.05 3.11
N TYR A 334 14.34 40.04 3.65
CA TYR A 334 12.96 39.66 3.31
C TYR A 334 12.17 39.26 4.57
N ILE A 335 10.87 39.56 4.56
CA ILE A 335 9.90 39.11 5.59
C ILE A 335 8.74 38.43 4.86
N ILE A 336 8.33 37.26 5.33
CA ILE A 336 7.19 36.49 4.83
C ILE A 336 6.17 36.35 5.97
N SER A 337 4.93 36.78 5.72
CA SER A 337 3.82 36.58 6.67
C SER A 337 3.16 35.23 6.39
N ALA A 338 3.01 34.40 7.43
CA ALA A 338 2.43 33.06 7.35
C ALA A 338 1.49 32.80 8.54
N PHE A 339 0.66 33.79 8.88
CA PHE A 339 -0.31 33.69 9.99
C PHE A 339 -1.52 32.80 9.64
N GLY A 340 -1.86 32.70 8.36
CA GLY A 340 -3.02 31.98 7.81
C GLY A 340 -3.75 32.83 6.77
N SER A 341 -4.69 32.22 6.06
CA SER A 341 -5.52 32.86 5.03
C SER A 341 -6.94 33.12 5.55
N MET A 342 -7.64 34.11 4.97
CA MET A 342 -9.01 34.50 5.35
C MET A 342 -9.73 35.10 4.13
N LEU A 343 -11.06 34.95 4.07
CA LEU A 343 -11.90 35.53 3.01
C LEU A 343 -12.02 37.06 3.18
N ASN A 344 -11.11 37.80 2.55
CA ASN A 344 -11.00 39.26 2.66
C ASN A 344 -11.40 40.03 1.38
N GLU A 345 -12.01 39.37 0.39
CA GLU A 345 -12.48 39.99 -0.87
C GLU A 345 -13.99 40.29 -0.79
N PRO A 346 -14.45 41.54 -0.60
CA PRO A 346 -15.88 41.85 -0.45
C PRO A 346 -16.72 41.37 -1.63
N GLN A 347 -16.21 41.52 -2.86
CA GLN A 347 -16.84 41.07 -4.10
C GLN A 347 -17.16 39.56 -4.11
N VAL A 348 -16.33 38.73 -3.45
CA VAL A 348 -16.56 37.28 -3.37
C VAL A 348 -17.61 36.97 -2.30
N SER A 349 -17.62 37.69 -1.18
CA SER A 349 -18.65 37.57 -0.14
C SER A 349 -20.02 38.08 -0.62
N GLU A 350 -20.05 39.18 -1.36
CA GLU A 350 -21.23 39.75 -2.02
C GLU A 350 -21.78 38.79 -3.09
N ALA A 351 -20.91 38.16 -3.88
CA ALA A 351 -21.29 37.14 -4.84
C ALA A 351 -21.89 35.86 -4.21
N MET A 352 -21.69 35.64 -2.90
CA MET A 352 -22.31 34.58 -2.11
C MET A 352 -23.66 34.98 -1.47
N ALA A 353 -24.17 36.19 -1.68
CA ALA A 353 -25.51 36.54 -1.21
C ALA A 353 -26.59 35.62 -1.86
N PRO A 354 -27.62 35.18 -1.11
CA PRO A 354 -28.00 35.56 0.25
C PRO A 354 -27.48 34.62 1.37
N VAL A 355 -26.43 33.82 1.13
CA VAL A 355 -25.88 32.89 2.13
C VAL A 355 -25.44 33.63 3.39
N LYS A 356 -25.87 33.15 4.55
CA LYS A 356 -25.46 33.71 5.84
C LYS A 356 -23.96 33.47 6.08
N MET A 357 -23.28 34.51 6.55
CA MET A 357 -21.90 34.42 7.05
C MET A 357 -21.92 34.33 8.58
N ASN A 358 -21.05 33.50 9.13
CA ASN A 358 -20.84 33.40 10.57
C ASN A 358 -19.90 34.52 11.09
N ARG A 359 -19.65 34.56 12.40
CA ARG A 359 -18.83 35.60 13.07
C ARG A 359 -17.38 35.74 12.58
N TRP A 360 -16.87 34.76 11.82
CA TRP A 360 -15.52 34.74 11.26
C TRP A 360 -15.47 35.17 9.79
N GLY A 361 -16.60 35.55 9.18
CA GLY A 361 -16.68 35.95 7.77
C GLY A 361 -16.72 34.80 6.77
N THR A 362 -16.84 33.54 7.24
CA THR A 362 -17.07 32.36 6.39
C THR A 362 -18.55 31.98 6.34
N PRO A 363 -19.02 31.24 5.29
CA PRO A 363 -20.38 30.73 5.23
C PRO A 363 -20.80 29.94 6.48
N GLU A 364 -22.04 30.15 6.92
CA GLU A 364 -22.67 29.31 7.94
C GLU A 364 -23.15 28.00 7.31
N VAL A 365 -22.56 26.88 7.71
CA VAL A 365 -22.92 25.52 7.26
C VAL A 365 -23.38 24.63 8.41
N ASN A 366 -24.30 23.73 8.11
CA ASN A 366 -24.62 22.61 8.98
C ASN A 366 -23.50 21.55 8.90
N THR A 367 -22.90 21.17 10.03
CA THR A 367 -21.71 20.29 10.11
C THR A 367 -21.94 18.84 9.69
N ASP A 368 -23.19 18.36 9.66
CA ASP A 368 -23.52 16.98 9.28
C ASP A 368 -23.78 16.87 7.77
N THR A 369 -24.32 17.94 7.17
CA THR A 369 -24.84 17.95 5.78
C THR A 369 -24.04 18.81 4.81
N MET A 370 -23.17 19.68 5.32
CA MET A 370 -22.44 20.73 4.58
C MET A 370 -23.33 21.73 3.82
N GLN A 371 -24.62 21.76 4.14
CA GLN A 371 -25.61 22.67 3.56
C GLN A 371 -25.52 24.05 4.24
N THR A 372 -25.64 25.12 3.46
CA THR A 372 -25.67 26.50 3.97
C THR A 372 -27.09 26.90 4.44
N SER A 373 -27.30 28.19 4.75
CA SER A 373 -28.64 28.75 4.94
C SER A 373 -29.55 28.64 3.70
N GLU A 374 -28.98 28.52 2.51
CA GLU A 374 -29.70 28.34 1.25
C GLU A 374 -29.78 26.83 0.90
N PRO A 375 -30.97 26.21 0.78
CA PRO A 375 -31.10 24.75 0.63
C PRO A 375 -30.40 24.13 -0.59
N TRP A 376 -30.13 24.95 -1.61
CA TRP A 376 -29.51 24.57 -2.88
C TRP A 376 -27.99 24.86 -2.92
N VAL A 377 -27.43 25.41 -1.84
CA VAL A 377 -26.02 25.81 -1.76
C VAL A 377 -25.33 25.10 -0.60
N PHE A 378 -24.22 24.44 -0.90
CA PHE A 378 -23.37 23.68 0.01
C PHE A 378 -21.97 24.29 0.02
N ALA A 379 -21.22 24.14 1.11
CA ALA A 379 -19.83 24.61 1.19
C ALA A 379 -18.97 23.66 2.04
N GLY A 380 -17.69 23.53 1.72
CA GLY A 380 -16.81 22.59 2.41
C GLY A 380 -15.32 22.81 2.14
N GLY A 381 -14.49 22.25 3.01
CA GLY A 381 -13.07 22.57 3.08
C GLY A 381 -12.83 23.92 3.74
N ASP A 382 -11.67 24.51 3.45
CA ASP A 382 -11.09 25.66 4.14
C ASP A 382 -12.08 26.84 4.24
N ILE A 383 -12.85 27.09 3.18
CA ILE A 383 -13.87 28.16 3.09
C ILE A 383 -14.99 28.01 4.13
N ALA A 384 -15.31 26.79 4.57
CA ALA A 384 -16.30 26.55 5.64
C ALA A 384 -15.73 26.80 7.06
N GLY A 385 -14.40 26.95 7.20
CA GLY A 385 -13.72 27.18 8.48
C GLY A 385 -13.69 25.96 9.41
N LEU A 386 -13.97 24.76 8.89
CA LEU A 386 -13.96 23.48 9.63
C LEU A 386 -12.66 22.71 9.39
N ALA A 387 -12.35 22.43 8.12
CA ALA A 387 -11.16 21.72 7.71
C ALA A 387 -9.87 22.54 7.93
N ASN A 388 -8.80 21.87 8.35
CA ASN A 388 -7.45 22.43 8.41
C ASN A 388 -6.44 21.61 7.58
N THR A 389 -6.89 20.50 6.97
CA THR A 389 -6.07 19.57 6.19
C THR A 389 -6.78 19.12 4.92
N THR A 390 -6.00 18.75 3.89
CA THR A 390 -6.51 18.24 2.61
C THR A 390 -7.50 17.09 2.76
N VAL A 391 -7.29 16.19 3.74
CA VAL A 391 -8.15 15.01 3.96
C VAL A 391 -9.49 15.37 4.63
N GLU A 392 -9.54 16.42 5.43
CA GLU A 392 -10.80 16.99 5.95
C GLU A 392 -11.55 17.70 4.82
N SER A 393 -10.88 18.56 4.03
CA SER A 393 -11.52 19.23 2.89
C SER A 393 -12.09 18.24 1.86
N VAL A 394 -11.38 17.13 1.59
CA VAL A 394 -11.91 16.00 0.80
C VAL A 394 -13.11 15.33 1.47
N ASN A 395 -13.13 15.20 2.80
CA ASN A 395 -14.27 14.63 3.50
C ASN A 395 -15.50 15.55 3.48
N ASP A 396 -15.33 16.86 3.61
CA ASP A 396 -16.45 17.82 3.51
C ASP A 396 -17.12 17.73 2.14
N GLY A 397 -16.33 17.69 1.06
CA GLY A 397 -16.85 17.44 -0.29
C GLY A 397 -17.57 16.10 -0.44
N LYS A 398 -17.05 15.04 0.20
CA LYS A 398 -17.68 13.71 0.24
C LYS A 398 -19.03 13.76 0.97
N GLN A 399 -19.12 14.40 2.14
CA GLN A 399 -20.37 14.55 2.89
C GLN A 399 -21.39 15.40 2.11
N ALA A 400 -20.94 16.55 1.58
CA ALA A 400 -21.75 17.42 0.74
C ALA A 400 -22.35 16.69 -0.46
N SER A 401 -21.58 15.84 -1.14
CA SER A 401 -22.07 15.07 -2.31
C SER A 401 -23.30 14.21 -2.01
N TRP A 402 -23.37 13.59 -0.83
CA TRP A 402 -24.55 12.82 -0.43
C TRP A 402 -25.75 13.72 -0.20
N HIS A 403 -25.59 14.78 0.59
CA HIS A 403 -26.70 15.66 0.97
C HIS A 403 -27.20 16.54 -0.18
N LEU A 404 -26.30 16.94 -1.10
CA LEU A 404 -26.64 17.54 -2.38
C LEU A 404 -27.42 16.55 -3.25
N HIS A 405 -27.03 15.28 -3.31
CA HIS A 405 -27.83 14.24 -3.97
C HIS A 405 -29.22 14.06 -3.32
N ARG A 406 -29.33 14.08 -1.99
CA ARG A 406 -30.65 14.03 -1.30
C ARG A 406 -31.53 15.22 -1.72
N TYR A 407 -30.95 16.42 -1.75
CA TYR A 407 -31.64 17.64 -2.18
C TYR A 407 -32.11 17.55 -3.63
N MET A 408 -31.21 17.22 -4.56
CA MET A 408 -31.49 17.11 -6.01
C MET A 408 -32.60 16.09 -6.31
N GLN A 409 -32.60 14.93 -5.64
CA GLN A 409 -33.67 13.95 -5.83
C GLN A 409 -35.01 14.42 -5.19
N SER A 410 -34.98 15.17 -4.09
CA SER A 410 -36.21 15.72 -3.49
C SER A 410 -36.91 16.77 -4.36
N LEU A 411 -36.17 17.51 -5.19
CA LEU A 411 -36.75 18.43 -6.19
C LEU A 411 -37.66 17.70 -7.19
N CYS A 412 -37.38 16.43 -7.45
CA CYS A 412 -38.17 15.56 -8.34
C CYS A 412 -39.16 14.67 -7.57
N GLY A 413 -39.48 15.01 -6.31
CA GLY A 413 -40.43 14.27 -5.47
C GLY A 413 -39.95 12.92 -4.97
N ARG A 414 -38.64 12.64 -5.02
CA ARG A 414 -38.07 11.32 -4.69
C ARG A 414 -37.40 11.32 -3.33
N SER A 415 -37.73 10.33 -2.51
CA SER A 415 -36.99 10.01 -1.30
C SER A 415 -35.76 9.15 -1.63
N VAL A 416 -34.64 9.46 -1.00
CA VAL A 416 -33.45 8.60 -0.97
C VAL A 416 -33.17 8.18 0.48
N ASP A 417 -32.37 7.13 0.63
CA ASP A 417 -32.03 6.53 1.92
C ASP A 417 -31.52 7.59 2.92
N PRO A 418 -31.93 7.56 4.21
CA PRO A 418 -31.29 8.38 5.23
C PRO A 418 -29.81 8.04 5.45
N VAL A 419 -29.38 6.80 5.22
CA VAL A 419 -28.01 6.33 5.43
C VAL A 419 -27.16 6.56 4.16
N PRO A 420 -25.99 7.20 4.26
CA PRO A 420 -25.09 7.41 3.11
C PRO A 420 -24.70 6.13 2.37
N LYS A 421 -25.00 6.08 1.08
CA LYS A 421 -24.67 4.99 0.14
C LYS A 421 -23.89 5.53 -1.06
N LEU A 422 -22.74 6.16 -0.77
CA LEU A 422 -21.83 6.68 -1.80
C LEU A 422 -21.13 5.51 -2.54
N PRO A 423 -21.14 5.48 -3.89
CA PRO A 423 -20.50 4.39 -4.63
C PRO A 423 -18.97 4.39 -4.51
N LEU A 424 -18.39 3.21 -4.74
CA LEU A 424 -16.95 2.99 -4.75
C LEU A 424 -16.29 3.59 -6.01
N PHE A 425 -14.95 3.57 -6.02
CA PHE A 425 -14.16 3.76 -7.23
C PHE A 425 -14.25 2.49 -8.10
N TYR A 426 -14.43 2.64 -9.41
CA TYR A 426 -14.41 1.54 -10.39
C TYR A 426 -13.50 1.90 -11.56
N SER A 427 -12.99 0.88 -12.23
CA SER A 427 -12.10 0.95 -13.40
C SER A 427 -12.43 -0.17 -14.40
N ALA A 428 -11.76 -0.18 -15.55
CA ALA A 428 -11.91 -1.26 -16.53
C ALA A 428 -11.45 -2.64 -15.99
N ILE A 429 -10.64 -2.71 -14.92
CA ILE A 429 -10.25 -3.98 -14.28
C ILE A 429 -11.45 -4.64 -13.58
N ASP A 430 -12.36 -3.84 -13.02
CA ASP A 430 -13.52 -4.32 -12.26
C ASP A 430 -14.60 -4.95 -13.16
N GLN A 431 -14.38 -4.96 -14.48
CA GLN A 431 -15.21 -5.64 -15.49
C GLN A 431 -14.60 -6.95 -16.02
N VAL A 432 -13.42 -7.35 -15.56
CA VAL A 432 -12.75 -8.58 -16.03
C VAL A 432 -13.49 -9.83 -15.55
N ASP A 433 -13.97 -10.67 -16.48
CA ASP A 433 -14.59 -11.96 -16.12
C ASP A 433 -13.53 -12.97 -15.66
N ILE A 434 -13.34 -13.04 -14.34
CA ILE A 434 -12.48 -14.03 -13.67
C ILE A 434 -13.18 -15.37 -13.40
N SER A 435 -14.38 -15.61 -13.93
CA SER A 435 -15.08 -16.89 -13.75
C SER A 435 -14.45 -18.03 -14.55
N VAL A 436 -14.61 -19.26 -14.07
CA VAL A 436 -14.00 -20.45 -14.68
C VAL A 436 -14.97 -21.63 -14.66
N GLU A 437 -14.97 -22.45 -15.71
CA GLU A 437 -15.75 -23.68 -15.77
C GLU A 437 -14.86 -24.91 -15.54
N VAL A 438 -15.30 -25.82 -14.66
CA VAL A 438 -14.59 -27.06 -14.35
C VAL A 438 -15.61 -28.20 -14.25
N CYS A 439 -15.43 -29.25 -15.05
CA CYS A 439 -16.35 -30.40 -15.11
C CYS A 439 -17.84 -30.03 -15.38
N GLY A 440 -18.10 -29.00 -16.19
CA GLY A 440 -19.45 -28.49 -16.44
C GLY A 440 -20.04 -27.63 -15.31
N ILE A 441 -19.26 -27.30 -14.29
CA ILE A 441 -19.66 -26.42 -13.18
C ILE A 441 -18.98 -25.06 -13.37
N LYS A 442 -19.77 -23.98 -13.52
CA LYS A 442 -19.24 -22.61 -13.54
C LYS A 442 -19.02 -22.08 -12.11
N PHE A 443 -17.79 -21.66 -11.83
CA PHE A 443 -17.35 -21.02 -10.60
C PHE A 443 -17.33 -19.49 -10.82
N PRO A 444 -17.93 -18.67 -9.93
CA PRO A 444 -17.94 -17.21 -10.09
C PRO A 444 -16.55 -16.55 -10.14
N ASN A 445 -15.58 -17.13 -9.44
CA ASN A 445 -14.16 -16.79 -9.46
C ASN A 445 -13.36 -18.06 -9.05
N PRO A 446 -12.04 -18.15 -9.29
CA PRO A 446 -11.30 -19.39 -9.10
C PRO A 446 -10.94 -19.65 -7.64
N PHE A 447 -11.34 -18.80 -6.68
CA PHE A 447 -10.91 -18.87 -5.29
C PHE A 447 -11.97 -19.51 -4.38
N GLY A 448 -11.53 -20.37 -3.47
CA GLY A 448 -12.43 -21.04 -2.55
C GLY A 448 -11.80 -21.47 -1.24
N LEU A 449 -12.63 -21.68 -0.22
CA LEU A 449 -12.17 -22.18 1.07
C LEU A 449 -11.91 -23.69 1.04
N ALA A 450 -10.74 -24.12 1.49
CA ALA A 450 -10.40 -25.52 1.65
C ALA A 450 -11.12 -26.16 2.85
N SER A 451 -11.34 -27.49 2.80
CA SER A 451 -11.75 -28.28 3.99
C SER A 451 -10.69 -28.15 5.09
N ALA A 452 -10.97 -27.31 6.08
CA ALA A 452 -9.98 -26.77 7.02
C ALA A 452 -10.66 -25.97 8.16
N PRO A 453 -9.93 -25.41 9.14
CA PRO A 453 -10.53 -24.58 10.19
C PRO A 453 -11.41 -23.40 9.70
N PRO A 454 -11.11 -22.70 8.58
CA PRO A 454 -12.01 -21.69 8.01
C PRO A 454 -13.42 -22.21 7.61
N THR A 455 -13.62 -23.52 7.47
CA THR A 455 -14.92 -24.13 7.12
C THR A 455 -15.45 -25.04 8.23
N THR A 456 -15.08 -24.77 9.49
CA THR A 456 -15.52 -25.52 10.69
C THR A 456 -17.04 -25.53 10.91
N SER A 457 -17.78 -24.57 10.36
CA SER A 457 -19.25 -24.53 10.42
C SER A 457 -19.88 -23.83 9.21
N THR A 458 -21.16 -24.13 8.98
CA THR A 458 -21.99 -23.59 7.88
C THR A 458 -22.10 -22.07 7.93
N ALA A 459 -22.18 -21.50 9.13
CA ALA A 459 -22.19 -20.05 9.37
C ALA A 459 -20.84 -19.36 9.10
N MET A 460 -19.76 -20.12 8.87
CA MET A 460 -18.50 -19.58 8.34
C MET A 460 -18.52 -19.58 6.80
N ILE A 461 -18.98 -20.67 6.18
CA ILE A 461 -19.11 -20.79 4.72
C ILE A 461 -20.10 -19.75 4.18
N ARG A 462 -21.26 -19.57 4.83
CA ARG A 462 -22.25 -18.53 4.50
C ARG A 462 -21.61 -17.14 4.41
N ARG A 463 -20.87 -16.73 5.45
CA ARG A 463 -20.19 -15.43 5.49
C ARG A 463 -19.05 -15.30 4.48
N ALA A 464 -18.45 -16.40 4.05
CA ALA A 464 -17.50 -16.39 2.95
C ALA A 464 -18.20 -16.18 1.59
N PHE A 465 -19.38 -16.77 1.37
CA PHE A 465 -20.18 -16.49 0.17
C PHE A 465 -20.78 -15.08 0.15
N GLU A 466 -21.21 -14.56 1.31
CA GLU A 466 -21.62 -13.15 1.49
C GLU A 466 -20.47 -12.17 1.21
N GLN A 467 -19.22 -12.57 1.45
CA GLN A 467 -18.00 -11.82 1.10
C GLN A 467 -17.52 -12.07 -0.35
N GLY A 468 -18.17 -12.96 -1.13
CA GLY A 468 -17.84 -13.18 -2.55
C GLY A 468 -16.89 -14.34 -2.89
N TRP A 469 -16.58 -15.24 -1.95
CA TRP A 469 -15.81 -16.47 -2.26
C TRP A 469 -16.56 -17.34 -3.28
N GLY A 470 -15.92 -17.69 -4.41
CA GLY A 470 -16.55 -18.41 -5.51
C GLY A 470 -16.98 -19.83 -5.14
N PHE A 471 -16.21 -20.51 -4.28
CA PHE A 471 -16.57 -21.83 -3.77
C PHE A 471 -16.08 -22.12 -2.34
N ALA A 472 -16.60 -23.18 -1.73
CA ALA A 472 -16.13 -23.66 -0.43
C ALA A 472 -16.28 -25.17 -0.29
N LEU A 473 -15.31 -25.79 0.39
CA LEU A 473 -15.40 -27.17 0.87
C LEU A 473 -15.96 -27.21 2.30
N THR A 474 -16.85 -28.15 2.60
CA THR A 474 -17.16 -28.46 4.01
C THR A 474 -15.90 -28.93 4.74
N LYS A 475 -15.83 -28.75 6.07
CA LYS A 475 -14.83 -29.47 6.88
C LYS A 475 -15.17 -30.96 6.80
N THR A 476 -14.20 -31.77 6.39
CA THR A 476 -14.30 -33.23 6.16
C THR A 476 -15.13 -33.93 7.24
N PHE A 477 -16.15 -34.71 6.91
CA PHE A 477 -17.01 -35.41 7.89
C PHE A 477 -17.12 -36.93 7.63
N GLY A 478 -17.55 -37.70 8.63
CA GLY A 478 -17.68 -39.16 8.53
C GLY A 478 -19.09 -39.64 8.88
N LEU A 479 -19.32 -40.95 8.74
CA LEU A 479 -20.51 -41.60 9.27
C LEU A 479 -20.55 -41.50 10.80
N ASN A 480 -21.72 -41.66 11.42
CA ASN A 480 -21.87 -41.52 12.88
C ASN A 480 -21.01 -42.50 13.69
N LYS A 481 -20.62 -43.64 13.10
CA LYS A 481 -19.70 -44.62 13.70
C LYS A 481 -18.22 -44.19 13.67
N ASP A 482 -17.88 -43.27 12.76
CA ASP A 482 -16.53 -42.73 12.57
C ASP A 482 -16.36 -41.36 13.27
N LEU A 483 -17.25 -41.02 14.21
CA LEU A 483 -17.20 -39.75 14.95
C LEU A 483 -15.90 -39.62 15.76
N VAL A 484 -15.30 -38.44 15.66
CA VAL A 484 -14.03 -38.09 16.31
C VAL A 484 -14.22 -37.04 17.40
N THR A 485 -13.25 -36.97 18.32
CA THR A 485 -13.11 -35.89 19.30
C THR A 485 -11.73 -35.26 19.14
N ASN A 486 -11.65 -33.94 18.99
CA ASN A 486 -10.38 -33.25 18.83
C ASN A 486 -9.65 -33.05 20.16
N VAL A 487 -8.32 -33.17 20.13
CA VAL A 487 -7.45 -32.79 21.25
C VAL A 487 -7.21 -31.28 21.31
N SER A 488 -6.59 -30.81 22.41
CA SER A 488 -6.12 -29.44 22.55
C SER A 488 -4.81 -29.40 23.39
N PRO A 489 -3.88 -28.47 23.11
CA PRO A 489 -3.79 -27.62 21.91
C PRO A 489 -3.52 -28.45 20.65
N ARG A 490 -4.05 -28.02 19.49
CA ARG A 490 -3.98 -28.79 18.23
C ARG A 490 -3.58 -28.02 16.97
N ILE A 491 -3.53 -26.68 17.00
CA ILE A 491 -3.03 -25.85 15.90
C ILE A 491 -1.95 -24.94 16.48
N VAL A 492 -0.80 -24.83 15.82
CA VAL A 492 0.34 -24.02 16.25
C VAL A 492 0.93 -23.23 15.08
N ARG A 493 1.47 -22.04 15.38
CA ARG A 493 2.26 -21.26 14.40
C ARG A 493 3.49 -22.04 13.93
N GLY A 494 3.89 -21.80 12.69
CA GLY A 494 5.09 -22.36 12.10
C GLY A 494 6.37 -21.75 12.66
N THR A 495 7.45 -22.53 12.78
CA THR A 495 8.81 -22.08 13.11
C THR A 495 9.65 -21.79 11.86
N THR A 496 9.12 -22.09 10.66
CA THR A 496 9.82 -22.06 9.36
C THR A 496 10.37 -20.70 8.93
N SER A 497 9.98 -19.61 9.60
CA SER A 497 10.47 -18.24 9.39
C SER A 497 11.14 -17.64 10.64
N GLY A 498 11.55 -18.47 11.61
CA GLY A 498 12.16 -18.04 12.87
C GLY A 498 11.18 -17.34 13.82
N HIS A 499 11.70 -16.56 14.76
CA HIS A 499 10.92 -15.94 15.86
C HIS A 499 10.10 -14.70 15.45
N VAL A 500 9.48 -14.70 14.26
CA VAL A 500 8.56 -13.65 13.80
C VAL A 500 7.13 -14.00 14.24
N PHE A 501 6.45 -13.10 14.97
CA PHE A 501 5.09 -13.31 15.50
C PHE A 501 4.11 -12.29 14.91
N GLY A 502 2.80 -12.56 15.04
CA GLY A 502 1.75 -11.73 14.46
C GLY A 502 1.44 -12.13 13.01
N PRO A 503 1.12 -11.17 12.12
CA PRO A 503 0.60 -11.44 10.77
C PRO A 503 1.59 -12.22 9.89
N GLY A 504 1.07 -12.89 8.86
CA GLY A 504 1.89 -13.51 7.82
C GLY A 504 2.77 -14.67 8.31
N GLN A 505 2.24 -15.52 9.21
CA GLN A 505 2.94 -16.75 9.61
C GLN A 505 3.18 -17.64 8.38
N GLY A 506 4.45 -17.88 8.06
CA GLY A 506 4.87 -18.60 6.85
C GLY A 506 4.46 -20.08 6.82
N SER A 507 4.04 -20.63 7.95
CA SER A 507 3.33 -21.92 8.03
C SER A 507 2.50 -22.02 9.30
N PHE A 508 1.64 -23.03 9.37
CA PHE A 508 1.06 -23.56 10.60
C PHE A 508 1.29 -25.09 10.63
N LEU A 509 1.27 -25.71 11.80
CA LEU A 509 1.09 -27.15 11.95
C LEU A 509 -0.20 -27.43 12.70
N ASN A 510 -0.92 -28.48 12.29
CA ASN A 510 -2.10 -28.96 12.98
C ASN A 510 -2.06 -30.47 13.24
N ILE A 511 -2.63 -30.89 14.37
CA ILE A 511 -3.00 -32.28 14.70
C ILE A 511 -4.53 -32.37 14.86
N GLU A 512 -5.26 -31.63 14.02
CA GLU A 512 -6.72 -31.64 14.00
C GLU A 512 -7.24 -32.79 13.14
N LEU A 513 -8.34 -33.39 13.58
CA LEU A 513 -8.99 -34.51 12.90
C LEU A 513 -10.00 -34.02 11.85
N ILE A 514 -10.90 -34.90 11.43
CA ILE A 514 -12.11 -34.54 10.69
C ILE A 514 -13.09 -33.73 11.57
N SER A 515 -14.25 -33.40 11.04
CA SER A 515 -15.29 -32.61 11.72
C SER A 515 -15.88 -33.38 12.90
N GLU A 516 -16.02 -32.71 14.04
CA GLU A 516 -16.76 -33.21 15.22
C GLU A 516 -18.29 -33.07 15.05
N LYS A 517 -18.75 -32.67 13.85
CA LYS A 517 -20.17 -32.54 13.49
C LYS A 517 -20.58 -33.68 12.55
N THR A 518 -21.74 -34.26 12.81
CA THR A 518 -22.29 -35.42 12.08
C THR A 518 -22.48 -35.15 10.59
N ALA A 519 -22.51 -36.23 9.79
CA ALA A 519 -22.90 -36.15 8.38
C ALA A 519 -24.27 -35.47 8.20
N ALA A 520 -25.25 -35.75 9.07
CA ALA A 520 -26.58 -35.14 9.01
C ALA A 520 -26.54 -33.59 9.09
N TYR A 521 -25.72 -33.03 9.99
CA TYR A 521 -25.51 -31.58 10.07
C TYR A 521 -24.99 -31.03 8.74
N TRP A 522 -24.01 -31.68 8.14
CA TRP A 522 -23.39 -31.22 6.90
C TRP A 522 -24.31 -31.38 5.68
N CYS A 523 -25.07 -32.47 5.58
CA CYS A 523 -25.99 -32.68 4.46
C CYS A 523 -27.12 -31.63 4.45
N GLN A 524 -27.73 -31.35 5.62
CA GLN A 524 -28.68 -30.24 5.76
C GLN A 524 -28.02 -28.89 5.41
N SER A 525 -26.81 -28.66 5.92
CA SER A 525 -26.07 -27.42 5.69
C SER A 525 -25.71 -27.17 4.22
N VAL A 526 -25.38 -28.20 3.46
CA VAL A 526 -25.11 -28.09 2.01
C VAL A 526 -26.40 -27.73 1.27
N ALA A 527 -27.55 -28.32 1.65
CA ALA A 527 -28.84 -27.95 1.07
C ALA A 527 -29.24 -26.49 1.37
N GLU A 528 -29.05 -26.02 2.61
CA GLU A 528 -29.26 -24.61 2.98
C GLU A 528 -28.35 -23.66 2.20
N LEU A 529 -27.05 -23.97 2.11
CA LEU A 529 -26.10 -23.16 1.35
C LEU A 529 -26.41 -23.15 -0.14
N LYS A 530 -26.82 -24.27 -0.75
CA LYS A 530 -27.15 -24.31 -2.18
C LYS A 530 -28.49 -23.67 -2.53
N ARG A 531 -29.45 -23.66 -1.61
CA ARG A 531 -30.71 -22.89 -1.73
C ARG A 531 -30.45 -21.39 -1.71
N ASP A 532 -29.64 -20.92 -0.75
CA ASP A 532 -29.42 -19.49 -0.52
C ASP A 532 -28.35 -18.91 -1.46
N PHE A 533 -27.36 -19.71 -1.86
CA PHE A 533 -26.27 -19.34 -2.75
C PHE A 533 -26.23 -20.27 -3.99
N PRO A 534 -27.20 -20.14 -4.92
CA PRO A 534 -27.30 -21.02 -6.09
C PRO A 534 -26.11 -20.90 -7.04
N LYS A 535 -25.46 -19.72 -7.12
CA LYS A 535 -24.28 -19.47 -7.99
C LYS A 535 -22.94 -19.96 -7.41
N ASN A 536 -22.77 -19.98 -6.10
CA ASN A 536 -21.51 -20.37 -5.46
C ASN A 536 -21.38 -21.91 -5.41
N VAL A 537 -20.19 -22.45 -5.62
CA VAL A 537 -20.01 -23.92 -5.63
C VAL A 537 -19.76 -24.42 -4.20
N VAL A 538 -20.52 -25.42 -3.77
CA VAL A 538 -20.33 -26.12 -2.48
C VAL A 538 -19.82 -27.52 -2.79
N ILE A 539 -18.68 -27.87 -2.21
CA ILE A 539 -18.03 -29.16 -2.39
C ILE A 539 -18.07 -29.89 -1.04
N SER A 540 -18.72 -31.05 -0.98
CA SER A 540 -18.65 -31.89 0.21
C SER A 540 -17.22 -32.40 0.42
N SER A 541 -16.87 -32.68 1.67
CA SER A 541 -15.60 -33.31 2.03
C SER A 541 -15.87 -34.28 3.16
N ILE A 542 -15.20 -35.42 3.13
CA ILE A 542 -15.73 -36.67 3.69
C ILE A 542 -14.63 -37.70 3.97
N MET A 543 -14.87 -38.61 4.93
CA MET A 543 -13.94 -39.69 5.26
C MET A 543 -14.60 -40.89 5.96
N CYS A 544 -14.33 -42.09 5.48
CA CYS A 544 -14.63 -43.39 6.11
C CYS A 544 -13.42 -44.34 6.09
N GLY A 545 -13.52 -45.47 6.78
CA GLY A 545 -12.54 -46.57 6.70
C GLY A 545 -12.49 -47.25 5.32
N TYR A 546 -11.54 -48.16 5.08
CA TYR A 546 -11.46 -48.89 3.80
C TYR A 546 -12.50 -50.02 3.72
N ASN A 547 -13.77 -49.64 3.56
CA ASN A 547 -14.90 -50.54 3.33
C ASN A 547 -15.78 -49.98 2.20
N LYS A 548 -16.29 -50.85 1.32
CA LYS A 548 -17.05 -50.41 0.14
C LYS A 548 -18.44 -49.89 0.51
N GLU A 549 -19.10 -50.57 1.43
CA GLU A 549 -20.47 -50.31 1.83
C GLU A 549 -20.55 -48.94 2.53
N ASP A 550 -19.64 -48.67 3.48
CA ASP A 550 -19.46 -47.37 4.15
C ASP A 550 -19.24 -46.23 3.15
N TRP A 551 -18.34 -46.44 2.19
CA TRP A 551 -18.09 -45.46 1.13
C TRP A 551 -19.26 -45.35 0.14
N THR A 552 -20.20 -46.30 0.09
CA THR A 552 -21.43 -46.24 -0.73
C THR A 552 -22.63 -45.70 0.08
N GLU A 553 -22.57 -45.75 1.42
CA GLU A 553 -23.51 -45.10 2.33
C GLU A 553 -23.22 -43.61 2.39
N ILE A 554 -22.00 -43.22 2.80
CA ILE A 554 -21.60 -41.81 2.85
C ILE A 554 -21.68 -41.16 1.46
N ALA A 555 -21.51 -41.95 0.38
CA ALA A 555 -21.93 -41.57 -0.97
C ALA A 555 -23.38 -41.09 -1.00
N THR A 556 -24.33 -42.02 -0.97
CA THR A 556 -25.75 -41.72 -1.21
C THR A 556 -26.29 -40.60 -0.30
N MET A 557 -25.70 -40.41 0.89
CA MET A 557 -25.98 -39.29 1.79
C MET A 557 -25.55 -37.90 1.29
N ALA A 558 -24.37 -37.74 0.68
CA ALA A 558 -23.57 -36.53 0.92
C ALA A 558 -23.24 -35.54 -0.23
N GLN A 559 -23.36 -35.76 -1.55
CA GLN A 559 -23.52 -36.92 -2.46
C GLN A 559 -22.41 -37.99 -2.43
N ASP A 560 -21.58 -37.95 -1.40
CA ASP A 560 -20.16 -37.76 -1.64
C ASP A 560 -19.32 -38.95 -1.15
N PRO A 561 -18.36 -39.47 -1.95
CA PRO A 561 -17.50 -40.59 -1.49
C PRO A 561 -15.99 -40.46 -1.84
N VAL A 562 -15.08 -41.11 -1.08
CA VAL A 562 -13.62 -41.28 -1.36
C VAL A 562 -13.18 -42.68 -0.85
N MET A 563 -11.95 -43.14 -0.55
CA MET A 563 -10.52 -42.77 -0.70
C MET A 563 -9.75 -43.54 -1.84
N VAL A 564 -9.33 -42.86 -2.92
CA VAL A 564 -8.45 -43.34 -4.06
C VAL A 564 -9.03 -44.46 -4.98
N ARG A 565 -8.31 -45.52 -5.41
CA ARG A 565 -8.52 -46.15 -6.75
C ARG A 565 -9.77 -47.00 -6.94
N ASN A 566 -9.87 -48.14 -6.24
CA ASN A 566 -11.07 -48.99 -6.28
C ASN A 566 -12.31 -48.20 -5.88
N ILE A 567 -12.08 -47.28 -4.95
CA ILE A 567 -13.00 -46.27 -4.47
C ILE A 567 -13.52 -45.42 -5.62
N CYS A 568 -12.69 -44.86 -6.50
CA CYS A 568 -13.18 -43.91 -7.50
C CYS A 568 -14.20 -44.62 -8.41
N ARG A 569 -14.11 -45.95 -8.54
CA ARG A 569 -15.10 -46.80 -9.20
C ARG A 569 -16.35 -47.01 -8.34
N TRP A 570 -16.21 -47.23 -7.03
CA TRP A 570 -17.35 -47.29 -6.09
C TRP A 570 -18.12 -45.96 -6.07
N VAL A 571 -17.38 -44.84 -6.03
CA VAL A 571 -17.87 -43.47 -6.11
C VAL A 571 -18.61 -43.21 -7.41
N ARG A 572 -17.93 -43.42 -8.54
CA ARG A 572 -18.45 -43.17 -9.88
C ARG A 572 -19.68 -44.03 -10.19
N ALA A 573 -19.79 -45.21 -9.57
CA ALA A 573 -20.96 -46.08 -9.63
C ALA A 573 -22.11 -45.65 -8.69
N ALA A 574 -21.83 -44.88 -7.64
CA ALA A 574 -22.81 -44.35 -6.70
C ALA A 574 -23.38 -42.97 -7.09
N THR A 575 -22.77 -42.26 -8.06
CA THR A 575 -23.15 -40.87 -8.39
C THR A 575 -23.17 -40.52 -9.88
N SER A 576 -23.94 -39.48 -10.21
CA SER A 576 -23.88 -38.75 -11.48
C SER A 576 -22.97 -37.52 -11.43
N ILE A 577 -22.82 -36.82 -10.29
CA ILE A 577 -22.13 -35.50 -10.27
C ILE A 577 -20.59 -35.62 -10.19
N PRO A 578 -19.82 -34.57 -10.54
CA PRO A 578 -18.36 -34.61 -10.50
C PRO A 578 -17.78 -34.74 -9.10
N PHE A 579 -16.70 -35.53 -8.95
CA PHE A 579 -15.98 -35.69 -7.69
C PHE A 579 -14.45 -35.63 -7.83
N PHE A 580 -13.77 -35.27 -6.73
CA PHE A 580 -12.35 -34.90 -6.76
C PHE A 580 -11.54 -35.59 -5.66
N ALA A 581 -10.62 -36.47 -6.03
CA ALA A 581 -9.77 -37.15 -5.04
C ALA A 581 -8.72 -36.20 -4.44
N LYS A 582 -8.75 -35.96 -3.13
CA LYS A 582 -7.79 -35.07 -2.43
C LYS A 582 -6.52 -35.80 -2.04
N LEU A 583 -5.42 -35.48 -2.73
CA LEU A 583 -4.17 -36.23 -2.66
C LEU A 583 -3.25 -35.74 -1.53
N THR A 584 -2.58 -36.67 -0.87
CA THR A 584 -1.51 -36.38 0.09
C THR A 584 -0.19 -36.10 -0.65
N PRO A 585 0.61 -35.10 -0.24
CA PRO A 585 1.95 -34.88 -0.79
C PRO A 585 2.98 -35.88 -0.23
N ASN A 586 2.60 -36.65 0.80
CA ASN A 586 3.48 -37.52 1.58
C ASN A 586 3.65 -38.90 0.90
N VAL A 587 3.99 -38.89 -0.40
CA VAL A 587 4.14 -40.08 -1.26
C VAL A 587 5.34 -39.89 -2.19
N THR A 588 6.02 -40.98 -2.54
CA THR A 588 7.20 -40.96 -3.42
C THR A 588 6.90 -40.36 -4.79
N ASN A 589 5.77 -40.75 -5.38
CA ASN A 589 5.26 -40.18 -6.63
C ASN A 589 3.76 -39.93 -6.55
N ILE A 590 3.36 -38.65 -6.54
CA ILE A 590 1.95 -38.26 -6.49
C ILE A 590 1.23 -38.46 -7.83
N VAL A 591 1.97 -38.53 -8.94
CA VAL A 591 1.40 -38.77 -10.28
C VAL A 591 0.75 -40.14 -10.37
N ASP A 592 1.32 -41.17 -9.73
CA ASP A 592 0.75 -42.52 -9.76
C ASP A 592 -0.57 -42.58 -8.98
N ILE A 593 -0.71 -41.79 -7.90
CA ILE A 593 -1.95 -41.64 -7.15
C ILE A 593 -3.00 -40.85 -7.96
N ALA A 594 -2.57 -39.82 -8.70
CA ALA A 594 -3.46 -39.05 -9.57
C ALA A 594 -3.97 -39.89 -10.76
N LYS A 595 -3.09 -40.67 -11.40
CA LYS A 595 -3.47 -41.66 -12.43
C LYS A 595 -4.45 -42.68 -11.86
N ALA A 596 -4.13 -43.24 -10.69
CA ALA A 596 -4.97 -44.20 -10.00
C ALA A 596 -6.38 -43.66 -9.64
N ALA A 597 -6.53 -42.35 -9.42
CA ALA A 597 -7.84 -41.70 -9.28
C ALA A 597 -8.56 -41.54 -10.65
N HIS A 598 -7.85 -41.04 -11.66
CA HIS A 598 -8.37 -40.87 -13.03
C HIS A 598 -8.83 -42.19 -13.67
N GLU A 599 -7.99 -43.24 -13.62
CA GLU A 599 -8.31 -44.62 -14.06
C GLU A 599 -9.37 -45.33 -13.19
N GLY A 600 -9.73 -44.70 -12.07
CA GLY A 600 -10.86 -45.08 -11.25
C GLY A 600 -12.16 -44.36 -11.62
N GLY A 601 -12.11 -43.31 -12.44
CA GLY A 601 -13.27 -42.52 -12.88
C GLY A 601 -13.49 -41.22 -12.11
N ALA A 602 -12.49 -40.71 -11.38
CA ALA A 602 -12.56 -39.36 -10.81
C ALA A 602 -12.55 -38.29 -11.89
N ASP A 603 -13.34 -37.24 -11.70
CA ASP A 603 -13.46 -36.11 -12.63
C ASP A 603 -12.33 -35.08 -12.45
N GLY A 604 -11.53 -35.21 -11.39
CA GLY A 604 -10.31 -34.43 -11.14
C GLY A 604 -9.63 -34.79 -9.81
N VAL A 605 -8.65 -33.99 -9.40
CA VAL A 605 -7.92 -34.16 -8.13
C VAL A 605 -7.72 -32.84 -7.38
N THR A 606 -7.73 -32.89 -6.05
CA THR A 606 -7.27 -31.77 -5.21
C THR A 606 -5.81 -32.00 -4.81
N ALA A 607 -4.91 -31.10 -5.20
CA ALA A 607 -3.46 -31.21 -5.02
C ALA A 607 -2.91 -29.98 -4.24
N THR A 608 -2.53 -30.07 -2.96
CA THR A 608 -2.47 -31.26 -2.09
C THR A 608 -3.03 -30.99 -0.69
N ASN A 609 -3.19 -32.07 0.09
CA ASN A 609 -3.29 -32.00 1.54
C ASN A 609 -1.96 -31.52 2.17
N THR A 610 -1.92 -31.42 3.48
CA THR A 610 -0.77 -30.98 4.29
C THR A 610 0.44 -31.92 4.23
N VAL A 611 1.63 -31.37 4.48
CA VAL A 611 2.89 -32.12 4.56
C VAL A 611 3.10 -32.60 5.99
N SER A 612 3.41 -33.88 6.19
CA SER A 612 3.63 -34.46 7.51
C SER A 612 4.92 -33.92 8.14
N GLY A 613 4.89 -33.58 9.43
CA GLY A 613 6.08 -33.14 10.15
C GLY A 613 5.88 -32.90 11.65
N MET A 614 6.90 -32.33 12.26
CA MET A 614 6.91 -31.88 13.65
C MET A 614 7.48 -30.46 13.66
N MET A 615 6.75 -29.49 14.25
CA MET A 615 7.09 -28.07 14.08
C MET A 615 8.23 -27.60 15.00
N GLY A 616 8.50 -28.33 16.08
CA GLY A 616 9.66 -28.11 16.93
C GLY A 616 9.51 -28.70 18.33
N LEU A 617 10.66 -28.79 19.01
CA LEU A 617 10.77 -29.05 20.43
C LEU A 617 11.25 -27.76 21.14
N LYS A 618 10.93 -27.63 22.42
CA LYS A 618 11.49 -26.61 23.32
C LYS A 618 12.87 -27.06 23.83
N ALA A 619 13.57 -26.17 24.53
CA ALA A 619 14.87 -26.47 25.14
C ALA A 619 14.82 -27.56 26.23
N ASP A 620 13.65 -27.83 26.82
CA ASP A 620 13.42 -28.96 27.75
C ASP A 620 13.09 -30.28 27.02
N GLY A 621 13.21 -30.32 25.68
CA GLY A 621 12.84 -31.46 24.84
C GLY A 621 11.33 -31.62 24.61
N SER A 622 10.46 -30.83 25.27
CA SER A 622 9.01 -31.00 25.12
C SER A 622 8.48 -30.41 23.80
N PRO A 623 7.51 -31.07 23.13
CA PRO A 623 7.04 -30.67 21.81
C PRO A 623 6.11 -29.46 21.84
N TRP A 624 5.90 -28.83 20.68
CA TRP A 624 4.79 -27.91 20.47
C TRP A 624 4.00 -28.28 19.19
N PRO A 625 2.70 -28.67 19.28
CA PRO A 625 1.85 -28.70 20.49
C PRO A 625 2.28 -29.72 21.56
N SER A 626 1.90 -29.45 22.81
CA SER A 626 2.03 -30.35 23.97
C SER A 626 0.63 -30.66 24.50
N VAL A 627 0.18 -31.92 24.44
CA VAL A 627 -1.15 -32.38 24.86
C VAL A 627 -1.05 -33.18 26.17
N GLY A 628 -1.96 -32.90 27.11
CA GLY A 628 -2.05 -33.59 28.40
C GLY A 628 -0.91 -33.24 29.38
N LYS A 629 -0.96 -33.84 30.58
CA LYS A 629 0.06 -33.62 31.64
C LYS A 629 1.46 -34.03 31.18
N ASP A 630 1.55 -35.13 30.43
CA ASP A 630 2.81 -35.70 29.95
C ASP A 630 3.38 -34.98 28.70
N LYS A 631 2.82 -33.82 28.32
CA LYS A 631 3.25 -32.99 27.19
C LYS A 631 3.41 -33.76 25.86
N ARG A 632 2.51 -34.72 25.55
CA ARG A 632 2.64 -35.60 24.38
C ARG A 632 2.34 -34.87 23.07
N THR A 633 2.82 -35.40 21.95
CA THR A 633 2.41 -34.96 20.60
C THR A 633 2.34 -36.14 19.64
N THR A 634 1.85 -35.90 18.43
CA THR A 634 2.03 -36.76 17.25
C THR A 634 2.55 -35.93 16.08
N TYR A 635 2.86 -36.56 14.95
CA TYR A 635 3.15 -35.85 13.70
C TYR A 635 1.90 -35.13 13.21
N GLY A 636 2.07 -33.89 12.74
CA GLY A 636 0.96 -33.03 12.29
C GLY A 636 1.14 -32.58 10.84
N GLY A 637 0.04 -32.09 10.28
CA GLY A 637 -0.01 -31.51 8.95
C GLY A 637 0.48 -30.07 8.94
N VAL A 638 1.60 -29.83 8.26
CA VAL A 638 2.14 -28.50 7.94
C VAL A 638 1.36 -27.90 6.76
N SER A 639 0.96 -26.64 6.90
CA SER A 639 0.24 -25.84 5.90
C SER A 639 0.89 -24.46 5.71
N GLY A 640 0.42 -23.68 4.72
CA GLY A 640 0.91 -22.33 4.44
C GLY A 640 2.08 -22.26 3.47
N ASN A 641 2.69 -21.08 3.34
CA ASN A 641 3.65 -20.76 2.27
C ASN A 641 4.89 -21.67 2.25
N ALA A 642 5.31 -22.21 3.41
CA ALA A 642 6.40 -23.17 3.49
C ALA A 642 6.18 -24.45 2.64
N ILE A 643 4.92 -24.83 2.36
CA ILE A 643 4.60 -25.98 1.50
C ILE A 643 4.27 -25.61 0.05
N ARG A 644 4.25 -24.31 -0.31
CA ARG A 644 3.95 -23.85 -1.69
C ARG A 644 4.85 -24.50 -2.75
N PRO A 645 6.18 -24.65 -2.56
CA PRO A 645 7.04 -25.30 -3.55
C PRO A 645 6.69 -26.78 -3.77
N ILE A 646 6.21 -27.47 -2.74
CA ILE A 646 5.80 -28.88 -2.80
C ILE A 646 4.48 -29.01 -3.56
N ALA A 647 3.52 -28.12 -3.28
CA ALA A 647 2.24 -28.08 -3.97
C ALA A 647 2.38 -27.66 -5.44
N LEU A 648 3.18 -26.63 -5.77
CA LEU A 648 3.44 -26.23 -7.16
C LEU A 648 4.11 -27.37 -7.96
N ARG A 649 5.07 -28.09 -7.36
CA ARG A 649 5.64 -29.31 -7.95
C ARG A 649 4.58 -30.39 -8.17
N ALA A 650 3.67 -30.60 -7.22
CA ALA A 650 2.63 -31.62 -7.33
C ALA A 650 1.63 -31.30 -8.46
N VAL A 651 1.11 -30.07 -8.51
CA VAL A 651 0.18 -29.60 -9.54
C VAL A 651 0.82 -29.70 -10.93
N SER A 652 2.00 -29.12 -11.13
CA SER A 652 2.70 -29.16 -12.42
C SER A 652 3.14 -30.56 -12.87
N ALA A 653 3.46 -31.46 -11.93
CA ALA A 653 3.76 -32.86 -12.27
C ALA A 653 2.51 -33.63 -12.71
N ILE A 654 1.36 -33.40 -12.07
CA ILE A 654 0.10 -34.04 -12.44
C ILE A 654 -0.41 -33.50 -13.78
N ALA A 655 -0.47 -32.17 -13.95
CA ALA A 655 -0.94 -31.54 -15.19
C ALA A 655 -0.14 -31.96 -16.43
N ARG A 656 1.19 -32.14 -16.29
CA ARG A 656 2.06 -32.65 -17.36
C ARG A 656 1.91 -34.15 -17.63
N ALA A 657 1.44 -34.93 -16.65
CA ALA A 657 1.34 -36.39 -16.75
C ALA A 657 -0.08 -36.88 -17.12
N ILE A 658 -1.10 -36.04 -16.94
CA ILE A 658 -2.49 -36.27 -17.33
C ILE A 658 -3.05 -34.95 -17.91
N PRO A 659 -2.68 -34.56 -19.14
CA PRO A 659 -3.09 -33.27 -19.71
C PRO A 659 -4.62 -33.13 -19.79
N GLY A 660 -5.12 -31.95 -19.41
CA GLY A 660 -6.56 -31.66 -19.37
C GLY A 660 -7.32 -32.25 -18.19
N PHE A 661 -6.69 -33.04 -17.32
CA PHE A 661 -7.33 -33.56 -16.11
C PHE A 661 -7.46 -32.45 -15.04
N PRO A 662 -8.67 -32.11 -14.56
CA PRO A 662 -8.88 -30.99 -13.65
C PRO A 662 -8.14 -31.09 -12.31
N ILE A 663 -7.52 -29.98 -11.90
CA ILE A 663 -6.78 -29.88 -10.64
C ILE A 663 -7.29 -28.69 -9.81
N LEU A 664 -7.68 -28.98 -8.56
CA LEU A 664 -7.94 -27.98 -7.53
C LEU A 664 -6.68 -27.81 -6.69
N ALA A 665 -5.97 -26.69 -6.84
CA ALA A 665 -4.71 -26.46 -6.14
C ALA A 665 -4.92 -26.07 -4.67
N THR A 666 -4.09 -26.57 -3.76
CA THR A 666 -4.01 -26.10 -2.36
C THR A 666 -2.60 -26.30 -1.84
N GLY A 667 -2.06 -25.26 -1.21
CA GLY A 667 -0.74 -25.30 -0.56
C GLY A 667 -0.08 -23.92 -0.53
N GLY A 668 -0.43 -23.11 0.47
CA GLY A 668 0.19 -21.80 0.65
C GLY A 668 -0.16 -20.78 -0.43
N ILE A 669 -1.37 -20.82 -0.97
CA ILE A 669 -1.95 -19.72 -1.77
C ILE A 669 -2.36 -18.62 -0.77
N ASP A 670 -1.92 -17.38 -1.02
CA ASP A 670 -2.14 -16.24 -0.13
C ASP A 670 -2.33 -14.87 -0.82
N SER A 671 -2.39 -14.84 -2.15
CA SER A 671 -2.52 -13.64 -2.99
C SER A 671 -3.01 -13.99 -4.41
N ALA A 672 -3.48 -13.00 -5.17
CA ALA A 672 -3.78 -13.16 -6.59
C ALA A 672 -2.56 -13.69 -7.39
N GLU A 673 -1.36 -13.13 -7.15
CA GLU A 673 -0.09 -13.56 -7.78
C GLU A 673 0.22 -15.03 -7.50
N SER A 674 0.10 -15.47 -6.24
CA SER A 674 0.36 -16.86 -5.87
C SER A 674 -0.71 -17.81 -6.39
N GLY A 675 -1.96 -17.35 -6.53
CA GLY A 675 -3.02 -18.06 -7.24
C GLY A 675 -2.68 -18.27 -8.72
N LEU A 676 -2.27 -17.21 -9.42
CA LEU A 676 -1.87 -17.25 -10.83
C LEU A 676 -0.69 -18.19 -11.09
N GLN A 677 0.27 -18.31 -10.15
CA GLN A 677 1.34 -19.31 -10.21
C GLN A 677 0.81 -20.76 -10.25
N PHE A 678 -0.30 -21.06 -9.57
CA PHE A 678 -0.94 -22.38 -9.63
C PHE A 678 -1.78 -22.57 -10.90
N LEU A 679 -2.46 -21.54 -11.40
CA LEU A 679 -3.17 -21.59 -12.68
C LEU A 679 -2.18 -21.88 -13.83
N HIS A 680 -1.07 -21.15 -13.89
CA HIS A 680 0.05 -21.42 -14.82
C HIS A 680 0.71 -22.79 -14.62
N ALA A 681 0.62 -23.39 -13.43
CA ALA A 681 1.07 -24.76 -13.17
C ALA A 681 0.08 -25.84 -13.65
N GLY A 682 -1.11 -25.45 -14.13
CA GLY A 682 -2.16 -26.37 -14.62
C GLY A 682 -3.31 -26.62 -13.65
N ALA A 683 -3.51 -25.76 -12.65
CA ALA A 683 -4.73 -25.77 -11.83
C ALA A 683 -5.88 -25.01 -12.49
N SER A 684 -7.12 -25.41 -12.18
CA SER A 684 -8.34 -24.73 -12.63
C SER A 684 -8.95 -23.84 -11.55
N VAL A 685 -8.84 -24.23 -10.27
CA VAL A 685 -9.33 -23.48 -9.10
C VAL A 685 -8.40 -23.64 -7.89
N LEU A 686 -8.57 -22.76 -6.90
CA LEU A 686 -7.58 -22.38 -5.89
C LEU A 686 -8.19 -22.47 -4.47
N GLN A 687 -7.85 -23.53 -3.73
CA GLN A 687 -8.28 -23.77 -2.35
C GLN A 687 -7.35 -23.10 -1.33
N VAL A 688 -7.89 -22.17 -0.55
CA VAL A 688 -7.19 -21.36 0.46
C VAL A 688 -7.52 -21.83 1.88
N CYS A 689 -6.54 -21.73 2.79
CA CYS A 689 -6.73 -21.98 4.22
C CYS A 689 -5.85 -21.06 5.08
N SER A 690 -4.52 -21.23 5.00
CA SER A 690 -3.59 -20.61 5.94
C SER A 690 -3.50 -19.08 5.83
N ALA A 691 -3.89 -18.49 4.69
CA ALA A 691 -4.00 -17.06 4.54
C ALA A 691 -5.21 -16.49 5.32
N VAL A 692 -6.37 -17.15 5.25
CA VAL A 692 -7.54 -16.83 6.08
C VAL A 692 -7.25 -17.08 7.57
N GLN A 693 -6.43 -18.10 7.91
CA GLN A 693 -5.95 -18.29 9.30
C GLN A 693 -4.97 -17.20 9.78
N ASN A 694 -4.30 -16.51 8.85
CA ASN A 694 -3.43 -15.36 9.14
C ASN A 694 -4.20 -14.03 9.18
N GLN A 695 -5.47 -14.03 8.75
CA GLN A 695 -6.29 -12.84 8.54
C GLN A 695 -7.77 -13.16 8.82
N ASP A 696 -8.63 -13.03 7.82
CA ASP A 696 -10.08 -13.22 7.87
C ASP A 696 -10.62 -13.41 6.44
N PHE A 697 -11.94 -13.36 6.24
CA PHE A 697 -12.56 -13.65 4.93
C PHE A 697 -12.41 -12.54 3.88
N THR A 698 -12.12 -11.28 4.24
CA THR A 698 -12.06 -10.17 3.25
C THR A 698 -10.81 -10.20 2.37
N VAL A 699 -9.97 -11.23 2.48
CA VAL A 699 -8.84 -11.43 1.55
C VAL A 699 -9.29 -11.85 0.14
N ILE A 700 -10.54 -12.27 -0.05
CA ILE A 700 -11.10 -12.51 -1.39
C ILE A 700 -11.18 -11.22 -2.22
N ASP A 701 -11.46 -10.09 -1.56
CA ASP A 701 -11.49 -8.75 -2.14
C ASP A 701 -10.11 -8.36 -2.73
N ASP A 702 -9.02 -8.81 -2.09
CA ASP A 702 -7.65 -8.67 -2.59
C ASP A 702 -7.36 -9.64 -3.75
N TYR A 703 -7.85 -10.88 -3.65
CA TYR A 703 -7.54 -11.94 -4.61
C TYR A 703 -8.26 -11.77 -5.96
N CYS A 704 -9.42 -11.12 -5.97
CA CYS A 704 -10.19 -10.86 -7.18
C CYS A 704 -9.76 -9.58 -7.93
N VAL A 705 -8.84 -8.77 -7.39
CA VAL A 705 -8.39 -7.52 -8.03
C VAL A 705 -6.99 -7.71 -8.63
N GLU A 706 -6.89 -7.66 -9.97
CA GLU A 706 -5.61 -7.82 -10.66
C GLU A 706 -4.61 -6.71 -10.30
N ARG A 707 -3.46 -7.09 -9.72
CA ARG A 707 -2.44 -6.15 -9.24
C ARG A 707 -1.02 -6.62 -9.56
N HIS A 708 -0.35 -5.88 -10.43
CA HIS A 708 1.11 -5.89 -10.60
C HIS A 708 1.74 -4.76 -9.77
N GLN A 709 3.05 -4.84 -9.45
CA GLN A 709 3.77 -3.82 -8.66
C GLN A 709 5.11 -3.45 -9.31
N LYS A 710 5.45 -2.15 -9.48
CA LYS A 710 6.83 -1.60 -9.58
C LYS A 710 6.95 -0.13 -9.11
N GLY A 711 7.95 0.17 -8.27
CA GLY A 711 8.10 1.41 -7.47
C GLY A 711 8.63 2.71 -8.14
N LYS A 712 9.28 3.57 -7.32
CA LYS A 712 9.65 4.98 -7.64
C LYS A 712 10.56 5.13 -8.89
N PRO A 713 10.48 6.27 -9.60
CA PRO A 713 11.55 6.72 -10.50
C PRO A 713 12.90 6.89 -9.81
N VAL A 714 13.98 6.81 -10.58
CA VAL A 714 15.35 7.08 -10.16
C VAL A 714 15.85 8.32 -10.91
N PRO A 715 16.33 9.38 -10.23
CA PRO A 715 16.88 10.55 -10.91
C PRO A 715 18.05 10.16 -11.82
N ARG A 716 17.96 10.62 -13.08
CA ARG A 716 18.95 10.42 -14.15
C ARG A 716 20.33 10.95 -13.77
N LEU A 717 21.36 10.41 -14.43
CA LEU A 717 22.68 10.21 -13.82
C LEU A 717 23.85 10.56 -14.76
N GLU A 718 23.60 11.24 -15.88
CA GLU A 718 24.61 11.47 -16.93
C GLU A 718 25.87 12.23 -16.45
N ASP A 719 25.72 13.24 -15.59
CA ASP A 719 26.85 14.00 -14.98
C ASP A 719 27.61 13.20 -13.88
N LEU A 720 27.16 11.99 -13.53
CA LEU A 720 27.71 11.12 -12.47
C LEU A 720 28.34 9.81 -13.00
N VAL A 721 28.36 9.61 -14.33
CA VAL A 721 28.96 8.41 -14.96
C VAL A 721 30.45 8.31 -14.62
N GLY A 722 30.91 7.10 -14.28
CA GLY A 722 32.31 6.79 -13.98
C GLY A 722 32.80 7.12 -12.57
N LYS A 723 31.98 7.70 -11.68
CA LYS A 723 32.36 8.00 -10.28
C LYS A 723 31.59 7.13 -9.29
N SER A 724 32.28 6.13 -8.73
CA SER A 724 31.75 5.14 -7.77
C SER A 724 31.53 5.73 -6.35
N LEU A 725 30.57 6.65 -6.22
CA LEU A 725 30.27 7.36 -4.96
C LEU A 725 29.13 6.70 -4.16
N PRO A 726 29.43 5.91 -3.10
CA PRO A 726 28.40 5.34 -2.23
C PRO A 726 27.74 6.42 -1.35
N SER A 727 26.52 6.15 -0.87
CA SER A 727 25.77 7.10 -0.03
C SER A 727 26.21 7.11 1.44
N PHE A 728 27.49 7.41 1.71
CA PHE A 728 28.03 7.65 3.06
C PHE A 728 29.31 8.51 3.08
N GLY A 729 29.62 9.07 4.25
CA GLY A 729 30.90 9.74 4.52
C GLY A 729 31.24 10.85 3.53
N PRO A 730 32.52 10.98 3.11
CA PRO A 730 32.93 12.00 2.15
C PRO A 730 32.25 11.83 0.78
N TYR A 731 31.94 10.60 0.38
CA TYR A 731 31.29 10.29 -0.90
C TYR A 731 29.84 10.79 -0.95
N LEU A 732 29.13 10.79 0.18
CA LEU A 732 27.81 11.40 0.30
C LEU A 732 27.87 12.91 0.08
N GLN A 733 28.85 13.59 0.70
CA GLN A 733 29.03 15.03 0.52
C GLN A 733 29.33 15.38 -0.94
N GLN A 734 30.31 14.71 -1.55
CA GLN A 734 30.65 14.89 -2.98
C GLN A 734 29.45 14.69 -3.91
N ARG A 735 28.59 13.72 -3.61
CA ARG A 735 27.36 13.46 -4.36
C ARG A 735 26.31 14.56 -4.15
N THR A 736 26.14 15.06 -2.93
CA THR A 736 25.24 16.20 -2.63
C THR A 736 25.69 17.45 -3.38
N ASP A 737 26.99 17.76 -3.34
CA ASP A 737 27.56 18.92 -4.03
C ASP A 737 27.40 18.81 -5.55
N ALA A 738 27.64 17.63 -6.14
CA ALA A 738 27.44 17.38 -7.57
C ALA A 738 25.98 17.52 -8.01
N VAL A 739 25.00 17.07 -7.19
CA VAL A 739 23.57 17.26 -7.48
C VAL A 739 23.20 18.74 -7.43
N ALA A 740 23.68 19.49 -6.43
CA ALA A 740 23.44 20.93 -6.34
C ALA A 740 24.06 21.70 -7.53
N GLU A 741 25.24 21.31 -7.99
CA GLU A 741 25.89 21.93 -9.15
C GLU A 741 25.15 21.60 -10.46
N TYR A 742 24.72 20.35 -10.66
CA TYR A 742 23.89 19.94 -11.81
C TYR A 742 22.56 20.72 -11.87
N LYS A 743 21.82 20.80 -10.75
CA LYS A 743 20.56 21.56 -10.63
C LYS A 743 20.75 23.07 -10.89
N LYS A 744 21.95 23.60 -10.67
CA LYS A 744 22.32 24.99 -11.02
C LYS A 744 22.60 25.17 -12.52
N LYS A 745 23.23 24.20 -13.19
CA LYS A 745 23.44 24.22 -14.66
C LYS A 745 22.13 24.23 -15.44
N LEU A 746 21.11 23.50 -14.95
CA LEU A 746 19.78 23.40 -15.59
C LEU A 746 19.02 24.73 -15.71
N ARG A 747 19.48 25.83 -15.09
CA ARG A 747 18.90 27.19 -15.26
C ARG A 747 18.97 27.69 -16.72
N ASN A 748 19.80 27.06 -17.57
CA ASN A 748 20.19 27.60 -18.89
C ASN A 748 19.87 26.70 -20.10
N ALA A 749 19.11 25.60 -19.97
CA ALA A 749 18.88 24.65 -21.06
C ALA A 749 17.41 24.24 -21.23
N GLN A 750 16.87 24.42 -22.45
CA GLN A 750 15.64 23.73 -22.88
C GLN A 750 15.95 22.25 -23.16
N THR A 751 15.02 21.35 -22.84
CA THR A 751 15.26 19.91 -22.81
C THR A 751 14.45 19.14 -23.85
N ASP A 752 15.15 18.41 -24.71
CA ASP A 752 14.64 17.24 -25.43
C ASP A 752 15.43 16.01 -24.99
N LEU A 753 14.76 14.86 -24.77
CA LEU A 753 15.33 13.70 -24.08
C LEU A 753 14.87 12.38 -24.70
N LYS A 754 15.80 11.41 -24.79
CA LYS A 754 15.53 9.99 -25.06
C LYS A 754 16.16 9.10 -23.98
N GLU A 755 15.66 7.87 -23.87
CA GLU A 755 15.92 6.97 -22.73
C GLU A 755 17.15 6.05 -22.91
N SER A 756 17.75 5.62 -21.79
CA SER A 756 18.49 4.35 -21.67
C SER A 756 18.68 3.93 -20.19
N ASP A 757 18.93 2.64 -19.96
CA ASP A 757 18.84 1.94 -18.67
C ASP A 757 20.17 1.86 -17.88
N VAL A 758 20.22 2.33 -16.61
CA VAL A 758 21.15 1.80 -15.57
C VAL A 758 20.54 1.94 -14.16
N SER A 759 20.66 0.91 -13.32
CA SER A 759 20.14 0.86 -11.94
C SER A 759 21.11 1.34 -10.85
N ARG A 760 20.60 1.91 -9.75
CA ARG A 760 21.38 2.25 -8.54
C ARG A 760 21.58 1.03 -7.62
N VAL A 761 22.83 0.76 -7.25
CA VAL A 761 23.23 -0.34 -6.35
C VAL A 761 23.52 0.17 -4.93
N ASN A 762 23.16 -0.60 -3.90
CA ASN A 762 23.60 -0.41 -2.51
C ASN A 762 23.93 -1.78 -1.90
N GLY A 763 25.08 -1.87 -1.21
CA GLY A 763 25.64 -3.15 -0.74
C GLY A 763 24.83 -3.88 0.35
N PRO A 764 24.97 -5.21 0.45
CA PRO A 764 24.29 -6.03 1.45
C PRO A 764 24.79 -5.78 2.88
N LYS A 765 23.94 -6.11 3.87
CA LYS A 765 24.26 -6.02 5.32
C LYS A 765 24.36 -7.40 6.02
N GLY A 766 24.32 -8.50 5.25
CA GLY A 766 24.41 -9.86 5.77
C GLY A 766 25.73 -10.53 5.36
N THR A 767 26.08 -11.62 6.03
CA THR A 767 27.18 -12.50 5.63
C THR A 767 26.82 -13.20 4.31
N VAL A 768 27.37 -12.71 3.21
CA VAL A 768 27.42 -13.46 1.95
C VAL A 768 28.31 -14.69 2.18
N PRO A 769 28.01 -15.87 1.60
CA PRO A 769 28.97 -16.98 1.54
C PRO A 769 30.31 -16.55 0.91
N ALA A 770 31.36 -17.36 1.06
CA ALA A 770 32.69 -17.07 0.50
C ALA A 770 32.72 -17.20 -1.03
N VAL A 771 32.09 -16.25 -1.73
CA VAL A 771 32.01 -16.17 -3.19
C VAL A 771 33.33 -15.61 -3.71
N LYS A 772 34.23 -16.53 -4.14
CA LYS A 772 35.55 -16.26 -4.75
C LYS A 772 35.49 -15.62 -6.16
N ALA A 773 34.40 -14.90 -6.41
CA ALA A 773 34.05 -14.25 -7.68
C ALA A 773 33.35 -12.88 -7.47
N ILE A 774 33.48 -12.31 -6.26
CA ILE A 774 33.03 -10.97 -5.92
C ILE A 774 34.14 -10.29 -5.13
N THR A 775 34.71 -9.20 -5.66
CA THR A 775 35.55 -8.29 -4.86
C THR A 775 34.66 -7.37 -4.03
N PHE A 776 35.15 -6.94 -2.87
CA PHE A 776 34.48 -5.95 -2.02
C PHE A 776 35.48 -4.86 -1.65
N ASP A 777 35.21 -3.63 -2.06
CA ASP A 777 36.16 -2.53 -1.90
C ASP A 777 36.22 -2.05 -0.43
N PRO A 778 37.43 -1.93 0.18
CA PRO A 778 37.57 -1.63 1.61
C PRO A 778 37.21 -0.20 2.00
N GLU A 779 37.21 0.76 1.07
CA GLU A 779 36.97 2.17 1.37
C GLU A 779 35.51 2.58 1.09
N THR A 780 34.94 2.06 -0.01
CA THR A 780 33.58 2.36 -0.49
C THR A 780 32.55 1.30 -0.13
N HIS A 781 32.96 0.10 0.32
CA HIS A 781 32.08 -1.05 0.59
C HIS A 781 31.16 -1.38 -0.60
N LEU A 782 31.68 -1.23 -1.83
CA LEU A 782 31.00 -1.59 -3.07
C LEU A 782 31.43 -3.00 -3.52
N PRO A 783 30.48 -3.90 -3.85
CA PRO A 783 30.80 -5.20 -4.46
C PRO A 783 30.98 -5.06 -5.98
N MET A 784 31.89 -5.85 -6.56
CA MET A 784 32.02 -6.03 -8.01
C MET A 784 32.13 -7.52 -8.34
N VAL A 785 31.32 -8.00 -9.29
CA VAL A 785 31.35 -9.39 -9.77
C VAL A 785 32.49 -9.55 -10.78
N THR A 786 33.28 -10.61 -10.65
CA THR A 786 34.44 -10.89 -11.52
C THR A 786 34.14 -11.98 -12.56
N ASP A 787 34.97 -12.08 -13.59
CA ASP A 787 34.90 -13.10 -14.65
C ASP A 787 34.92 -14.57 -14.17
N SER A 788 35.31 -14.82 -12.92
CA SER A 788 35.22 -16.14 -12.26
C SER A 788 33.80 -16.50 -11.78
N CYS A 789 32.79 -15.67 -12.06
CA CYS A 789 31.40 -15.94 -11.72
C CYS A 789 30.83 -17.12 -12.54
N THR A 790 30.19 -18.07 -11.85
CA THR A 790 29.57 -19.26 -12.46
C THR A 790 28.07 -19.10 -12.76
N GLY A 791 27.51 -17.90 -12.55
CA GLY A 791 26.07 -17.64 -12.75
C GLY A 791 25.15 -18.34 -11.73
N CYS A 792 25.65 -18.77 -10.58
CA CYS A 792 24.90 -19.58 -9.60
C CYS A 792 23.73 -18.86 -8.86
N THR A 793 23.43 -17.61 -9.21
CA THR A 793 22.33 -16.76 -8.69
C THR A 793 22.34 -16.46 -7.18
N LEU A 794 23.11 -17.18 -6.36
CA LEU A 794 23.05 -17.09 -4.89
C LEU A 794 23.27 -15.67 -4.32
N CYS A 795 24.12 -14.85 -4.96
CA CYS A 795 24.32 -13.44 -4.59
C CYS A 795 23.08 -12.56 -4.79
N LEU A 796 22.29 -12.82 -5.85
CA LEU A 796 20.98 -12.22 -6.09
C LEU A 796 19.97 -12.70 -5.03
N SER A 797 19.91 -14.02 -4.79
CA SER A 797 18.96 -14.64 -3.85
C SER A 797 19.11 -14.18 -2.40
N VAL A 798 20.29 -13.70 -1.98
CA VAL A 798 20.52 -13.13 -0.63
C VAL A 798 20.56 -11.60 -0.60
N CYS A 799 20.33 -10.93 -1.74
CA CYS A 799 20.44 -9.47 -1.81
C CYS A 799 19.27 -8.79 -1.08
N PRO A 800 19.52 -7.89 -0.11
CA PRO A 800 18.44 -7.24 0.64
C PRO A 800 17.76 -6.08 -0.13
N ILE A 801 18.01 -5.94 -1.44
CA ILE A 801 17.47 -4.90 -2.33
C ILE A 801 16.99 -5.57 -3.62
N ILE A 802 15.69 -5.42 -3.94
CA ILE A 802 15.05 -5.96 -5.15
C ILE A 802 15.69 -5.34 -6.41
N ASP A 803 15.84 -6.12 -7.48
CA ASP A 803 16.43 -5.75 -8.79
C ASP A 803 17.85 -5.13 -8.75
N CYS A 804 18.54 -5.17 -7.60
CA CYS A 804 19.87 -4.61 -7.37
C CYS A 804 21.00 -5.44 -8.02
N ILE A 805 20.76 -6.75 -8.17
CA ILE A 805 21.59 -7.68 -8.95
C ILE A 805 20.64 -8.31 -9.97
N LYS A 806 21.07 -8.38 -11.23
CA LYS A 806 20.33 -9.04 -12.32
C LYS A 806 21.21 -10.12 -12.94
N MET A 807 20.60 -11.21 -13.39
CA MET A 807 21.29 -12.21 -14.21
C MET A 807 21.34 -11.73 -15.66
N VAL A 808 22.47 -11.91 -16.31
CA VAL A 808 22.70 -11.54 -17.72
C VAL A 808 23.38 -12.69 -18.46
N THR A 809 23.22 -12.77 -19.78
CA THR A 809 23.93 -13.74 -20.61
C THR A 809 25.44 -13.52 -20.47
N MET A 810 26.19 -14.59 -20.18
CA MET A 810 27.66 -14.49 -20.08
C MET A 810 28.26 -14.13 -21.46
N PRO A 811 29.10 -13.09 -21.57
CA PRO A 811 29.71 -12.67 -22.84
C PRO A 811 30.87 -13.56 -23.30
N LYS A 812 31.20 -14.60 -22.53
CA LYS A 812 32.30 -15.55 -22.76
C LYS A 812 31.77 -16.97 -22.60
N ALA A 813 32.34 -17.91 -23.35
CA ALA A 813 31.98 -19.33 -23.22
C ALA A 813 32.33 -19.85 -21.82
N TYR A 814 31.37 -20.49 -21.16
CA TYR A 814 31.55 -20.99 -19.79
C TYR A 814 32.37 -22.28 -19.76
N VAL A 815 33.48 -22.27 -19.01
CA VAL A 815 34.31 -23.45 -18.76
C VAL A 815 34.10 -23.90 -17.30
N PRO A 816 33.47 -25.05 -17.03
CA PRO A 816 33.28 -25.53 -15.67
C PRO A 816 34.62 -25.83 -14.99
N ASN A 817 34.89 -25.19 -13.85
CA ASN A 817 36.09 -25.48 -13.06
C ASN A 817 36.05 -26.93 -12.54
N ARG A 818 37.05 -27.73 -12.90
CA ARG A 818 37.17 -29.15 -12.54
C ARG A 818 38.07 -29.41 -11.33
N GLY A 819 38.79 -28.40 -10.83
CA GLY A 819 39.76 -28.52 -9.73
C GLY A 819 41.06 -29.25 -10.11
N VAL A 820 40.96 -30.34 -10.87
CA VAL A 820 42.07 -31.09 -11.48
C VAL A 820 41.84 -31.26 -12.99
N PRO A 821 42.89 -31.52 -13.79
CA PRO A 821 42.72 -31.91 -15.18
C PRO A 821 41.84 -33.18 -15.30
N VAL A 822 40.89 -33.17 -16.22
CA VAL A 822 40.12 -34.37 -16.57
C VAL A 822 40.90 -35.10 -17.64
N SER A 823 41.64 -36.14 -17.24
CA SER A 823 42.17 -37.10 -18.21
C SER A 823 41.01 -37.76 -18.97
N PRO A 824 41.15 -38.06 -20.27
CA PRO A 824 40.20 -38.94 -20.94
C PRO A 824 40.18 -40.29 -20.22
N VAL A 825 38.99 -40.79 -19.91
CA VAL A 825 38.81 -42.17 -19.48
C VAL A 825 38.99 -43.05 -20.73
N CYS A 826 39.82 -44.07 -20.63
CA CYS A 826 40.02 -45.10 -21.66
C CYS A 826 38.89 -46.13 -21.59
#